data_AF-A0A9P4VSZ0-F1
#
_entry.id   AF-A0A9P4VSZ0-F1
#
_cell.length_a   1.000
_cell.length_b   1.000
_cell.length_c   1.000
_cell.angle_alpha   90.00
_cell.angle_beta   90.00
_cell.angle_gamma   90.00
#
_symmetry.space_group_name_H-M   'P 1'
#
loop_
_entity.id
_entity.type
_entity.pdbx_description
1 polymer ?
#
loop_
_entity_poly.entity_id
_entity_poly.type
_entity_poly.pdbx_seq_one_letter_code
_entity_poly.pdbx_strand_id
1 'polypeptide(L)'
;SSRSRTNPITTRPRIERSKSSYERPASSSSGQKAILPYRHVRSSSYTQATQLEEFRSTRRWPPAGFNAQSVLNTTEAQDVIGAGASTFKGYWDQIPNAGPEDVRFFAVMDSEHNARSDRAICRHEAFAEISLTVTGPADNAFPWVSLEQPCMAYAFGRSPGTTTLNYRVSKFGTLKPLVQVGSKVKPRKIKLLLIMERLSQLEQGLEEDDPDKLYEYLYTYLISDPDEDTEPHYGMELQIIDLITVLSHSEWVDYSSRRNQVLAKFFNSPKSDVRHRFYHQLLLSCELYLRIHCSEHEEKAKRQILKSLPPKIAWDLAVAQRWLENISISKRLTSSNESEYSFNYVRKRVQKEALAIFAETLKWPNMAEIEDVLEEKDSKKKPLEGRSNDAMSWFTGVILPGPTLPWVLMNTLIDCDKDTGPLLKYLTHIYPSSGFQYRATTYWSYRCIVGKVLGASRGVNQVAGWIGPCNYTPDLKRTECVHIRQSSPPEYNITTTDIDTMGSRSHPLGPDALEYPAEDYELLIPDTEDVTDVIRVEKLSFQPSREQPETRMGPDGPMTFDAAVIFACGGESWPMRLRYDVDFIAAYPCHQGPHVLFYDYAYKAIKVDEGLVDIHDWGPHPRSHPSTPRSRSYSHPTSRHSPASSSLHSRSNSQALTTQAGPPSSTASSHIERVLAIEALGVSDNEVFARAWCAHWGLSAVVANIKDTCMACAIREAYAACVSVVILTEGGRKGEGDV
;
A
#
# COMPACT_ATOMS: atom_id res chain seq x y z
N SER A 1 55.58 47.46 41.89
CA SER A 1 55.39 48.20 43.15
C SER A 1 54.14 49.05 43.13
N SER A 2 53.17 48.63 43.95
CA SER A 2 52.25 49.45 44.77
C SER A 2 51.92 50.90 44.34
N ARG A 3 50.62 51.16 44.15
CA ARG A 3 49.86 52.04 45.06
C ARG A 3 48.34 51.91 44.85
N SER A 4 47.67 51.61 45.96
CA SER A 4 46.23 51.55 46.20
C SER A 4 45.68 52.88 46.74
N ARG A 5 44.42 53.21 46.45
CA ARG A 5 43.42 53.82 47.37
C ARG A 5 42.07 54.01 46.64
N THR A 6 41.08 53.13 46.89
CA THR A 6 39.88 53.27 47.78
C THR A 6 38.75 54.15 47.25
N ASN A 7 37.59 53.54 46.91
CA ASN A 7 36.28 53.76 47.56
C ASN A 7 35.20 52.77 47.03
N PRO A 8 34.10 52.53 47.76
CA PRO A 8 33.32 51.28 47.70
C PRO A 8 31.89 51.38 47.09
N ILE A 9 31.43 50.22 46.59
CA ILE A 9 30.08 49.60 46.65
C ILE A 9 28.87 50.45 46.20
N THR A 10 28.12 50.01 45.16
CA THR A 10 26.78 49.37 45.25
C THR A 10 26.05 49.31 43.88
N THR A 11 25.60 48.10 43.53
CA THR A 11 24.46 47.66 42.67
C THR A 11 24.37 47.95 41.15
N ARG A 12 24.59 46.86 40.40
CA ARG A 12 23.91 46.27 39.22
C ARG A 12 22.98 47.16 38.34
N PRO A 13 23.29 47.30 37.02
CA PRO A 13 22.41 47.90 35.99
C PRO A 13 21.60 46.81 35.25
N ARG A 14 20.34 47.01 34.82
CA ARG A 14 19.71 47.93 33.83
C ARG A 14 19.30 47.12 32.58
N ILE A 15 17.99 47.00 32.38
CA ILE A 15 17.37 46.69 31.08
C ILE A 15 16.64 47.97 30.67
N GLU A 16 16.97 48.50 29.48
CA GLU A 16 16.13 49.46 28.77
C GLU A 16 16.03 49.08 27.28
N ARG A 17 14.80 49.19 26.80
CA ARG A 17 14.29 48.94 25.45
C ARG A 17 14.49 50.15 24.53
N SER A 18 14.48 49.93 23.21
CA SER A 18 13.45 50.42 22.25
C SER A 18 14.02 50.63 20.82
N LYS A 19 13.45 49.96 19.80
CA LYS A 19 12.49 50.41 18.75
C LYS A 19 13.21 50.99 17.51
N SER A 20 12.87 50.71 16.23
CA SER A 20 11.55 50.72 15.57
C SER A 20 11.61 50.09 14.13
N SER A 21 10.58 49.31 13.72
CA SER A 21 9.61 49.47 12.59
C SER A 21 10.16 49.42 11.14
N TYR A 22 9.69 48.60 10.18
CA TYR A 22 8.33 48.53 9.58
C TYR A 22 8.02 47.17 8.89
N GLU A 23 6.73 46.98 8.55
CA GLU A 23 5.94 45.77 8.25
C GLU A 23 5.99 45.18 6.81
N ARG A 24 5.69 43.86 6.70
CA ARG A 24 4.56 43.19 5.96
C ARG A 24 4.93 41.75 5.54
N PRO A 25 3.98 40.86 5.17
CA PRO A 25 2.69 40.51 5.78
C PRO A 25 2.56 38.99 6.03
N ALA A 26 1.49 38.61 6.74
CA ALA A 26 1.15 37.24 7.14
C ALA A 26 0.70 36.34 5.97
N SER A 27 1.13 35.07 5.99
CA SER A 27 0.45 33.95 5.35
C SER A 27 0.05 32.92 6.41
N SER A 28 -1.24 32.67 6.47
CA SER A 28 -1.90 31.69 7.33
C SER A 28 -1.73 30.28 6.75
N SER A 29 -1.04 29.41 7.47
CA SER A 29 -1.15 27.96 7.30
C SER A 29 -1.58 27.30 8.60
N SER A 30 -2.49 26.37 8.44
CA SER A 30 -3.19 25.57 9.43
C SER A 30 -2.24 24.72 10.29
N GLY A 31 -2.09 25.10 11.55
CA GLY A 31 -2.37 24.18 12.66
C GLY A 31 -1.47 22.96 12.89
N GLN A 32 -0.18 22.98 12.56
CA GLN A 32 0.77 22.13 13.29
C GLN A 32 0.95 22.69 14.71
N LYS A 33 0.27 22.11 15.70
CA LYS A 33 0.64 22.33 17.10
C LYS A 33 1.98 21.64 17.34
N ALA A 34 3.07 22.39 17.13
CA ALA A 34 4.36 22.08 17.71
C ALA A 34 4.18 21.96 19.24
N ILE A 35 4.44 20.78 19.78
CA ILE A 35 4.46 20.57 21.22
C ILE A 35 5.67 21.35 21.75
N LEU A 36 5.40 22.41 22.51
CA LEU A 36 6.39 23.07 23.34
C LEU A 36 6.99 22.04 24.33
N PRO A 37 8.30 22.07 24.61
CA PRO A 37 8.87 21.23 25.64
C PRO A 37 8.21 21.58 26.98
N TYR A 38 7.64 20.55 27.61
CA TYR A 38 6.99 20.66 28.92
C TYR A 38 8.01 21.25 29.90
N ARG A 39 7.79 22.49 30.35
CA ARG A 39 8.59 23.13 31.38
C ARG A 39 8.41 22.34 32.68
N HIS A 40 9.49 21.73 33.17
CA HIS A 40 9.59 21.24 34.54
C HIS A 40 9.21 22.36 35.52
N VAL A 41 8.03 22.24 36.12
CA VAL A 41 7.75 22.89 37.41
C VAL A 41 8.50 22.08 38.45
N ARG A 42 9.58 22.65 39.00
CA ARG A 42 10.30 22.08 40.14
C ARG A 42 9.37 22.09 41.35
N SER A 43 8.68 20.99 41.58
CA SER A 43 8.17 20.60 42.89
C SER A 43 9.17 19.61 43.48
N SER A 44 9.84 20.01 44.56
CA SER A 44 10.69 19.13 45.35
C SER A 44 9.82 18.15 46.13
N SER A 45 9.67 16.95 45.60
CA SER A 45 9.25 15.75 46.32
C SER A 45 9.92 14.60 45.58
N TYR A 46 10.72 13.78 46.27
CA TYR A 46 11.28 12.56 45.70
C TYR A 46 10.12 11.63 45.33
N THR A 47 9.60 11.72 44.11
CA THR A 47 8.66 10.76 43.56
C THR A 47 9.46 9.52 43.20
N GLN A 48 9.21 8.45 43.94
CA GLN A 48 9.64 7.09 43.61
C GLN A 48 9.17 6.79 42.17
N ALA A 49 10.08 6.29 41.31
CA ALA A 49 9.72 5.93 39.94
C ALA A 49 8.56 4.92 39.97
N THR A 50 7.62 5.05 39.03
CA THR A 50 6.55 4.05 38.90
C THR A 50 7.16 2.68 38.56
N GLN A 51 6.51 1.58 38.93
CA GLN A 51 7.00 0.22 38.63
C GLN A 51 7.28 0.02 37.13
N LEU A 52 6.48 0.67 36.27
CA LEU A 52 6.66 0.69 34.83
C LEU A 52 7.94 1.46 34.42
N GLU A 53 8.17 2.66 34.95
CA GLU A 53 9.38 3.45 34.65
C GLU A 53 10.66 2.73 35.10
N GLU A 54 10.62 2.07 36.26
CA GLU A 54 11.73 1.24 36.74
C GLU A 54 11.96 0.04 35.82
N PHE A 55 10.91 -0.69 35.43
CA PHE A 55 11.00 -1.80 34.48
C PHE A 55 11.67 -1.37 33.17
N ARG A 56 11.23 -0.24 32.59
CA ARG A 56 11.79 0.25 31.31
C ARG A 56 13.24 0.69 31.42
N SER A 57 13.66 1.22 32.57
CA SER A 57 15.04 1.65 32.80
C SER A 57 15.98 0.49 33.09
N THR A 58 15.54 -0.48 33.90
CA THR A 58 16.36 -1.62 34.34
C THR A 58 16.36 -2.77 33.34
N ARG A 59 15.32 -2.89 32.51
CA ARG A 59 15.07 -4.00 31.59
C ARG A 59 15.13 -5.36 32.29
N ARG A 60 14.50 -5.46 33.47
CA ARG A 60 14.43 -6.68 34.28
C ARG A 60 12.99 -7.07 34.55
N TRP A 61 12.66 -8.33 34.32
CA TRP A 61 11.34 -8.88 34.62
C TRP A 61 11.44 -9.93 35.75
N PRO A 62 10.49 -9.95 36.70
CA PRO A 62 9.43 -8.96 36.94
C PRO A 62 9.96 -7.60 37.45
N PRO A 63 9.16 -6.51 37.39
CA PRO A 63 9.55 -5.20 37.92
C PRO A 63 9.74 -5.24 39.44
N ALA A 64 10.42 -4.23 40.00
CA ALA A 64 10.62 -4.15 41.43
C ALA A 64 9.30 -4.09 42.20
N GLY A 65 9.24 -4.86 43.29
CA GLY A 65 8.00 -5.10 44.05
C GLY A 65 7.29 -6.40 43.65
N PHE A 66 7.62 -6.97 42.49
CA PHE A 66 7.17 -8.29 42.07
C PHE A 66 8.34 -9.28 42.02
N ASN A 67 8.02 -10.55 42.19
CA ASN A 67 8.90 -11.70 42.02
C ASN A 67 8.23 -12.71 41.08
N ALA A 68 8.92 -13.80 40.74
CA ALA A 68 8.37 -14.81 39.82
C ALA A 68 7.03 -15.41 40.30
N GLN A 69 6.81 -15.48 41.62
CA GLN A 69 5.59 -16.04 42.24
C GLN A 69 4.48 -15.01 42.40
N SER A 70 4.70 -13.77 41.96
CA SER A 70 3.71 -12.71 42.09
C SER A 70 2.56 -12.92 41.11
N VAL A 71 1.34 -12.65 41.57
CA VAL A 71 0.12 -12.74 40.76
C VAL A 71 -0.46 -11.34 40.65
N LEU A 72 -0.48 -10.82 39.43
CA LEU A 72 -0.98 -9.49 39.11
C LEU A 72 -2.49 -9.55 38.91
N ASN A 73 -3.23 -8.59 39.45
CA ASN A 73 -4.63 -8.40 39.05
C ASN A 73 -4.72 -7.74 37.67
N THR A 74 -5.91 -7.70 37.08
CA THR A 74 -6.13 -7.15 35.72
C THR A 74 -5.62 -5.72 35.54
N THR A 75 -5.79 -4.85 36.54
CA THR A 75 -5.33 -3.44 36.46
C THR A 75 -3.81 -3.37 36.49
N GLU A 76 -3.18 -4.07 37.43
CA GLU A 76 -1.72 -4.13 37.54
C GLU A 76 -1.08 -4.74 36.29
N ALA A 77 -1.67 -5.81 35.76
CA ALA A 77 -1.23 -6.47 34.54
C ALA A 77 -1.34 -5.51 33.34
N GLN A 78 -2.45 -4.78 33.21
CA GLN A 78 -2.62 -3.80 32.13
C GLN A 78 -1.58 -2.68 32.20
N ASP A 79 -1.28 -2.18 33.41
CA ASP A 79 -0.33 -1.08 33.63
C ASP A 79 1.13 -1.51 33.36
N VAL A 80 1.50 -2.73 33.74
CA VAL A 80 2.88 -3.21 33.68
C VAL A 80 3.19 -3.93 32.37
N ILE A 81 2.28 -4.78 31.89
CA ILE A 81 2.46 -5.64 30.71
C ILE A 81 1.87 -4.97 29.47
N GLY A 82 0.62 -4.49 29.56
CA GLY A 82 -0.15 -3.97 28.43
C GLY A 82 0.24 -2.56 27.99
N ALA A 83 0.74 -1.72 28.90
CA ALA A 83 1.01 -0.32 28.63
C ALA A 83 1.99 -0.12 27.46
N GLY A 84 1.49 0.53 26.40
CA GLY A 84 2.26 0.85 25.18
C GLY A 84 2.47 -0.31 24.21
N ALA A 85 2.00 -1.52 24.52
CA ALA A 85 2.04 -2.66 23.60
C ALA A 85 1.19 -2.39 22.35
N SER A 86 1.52 -3.03 21.24
CA SER A 86 0.69 -3.00 20.02
C SER A 86 -0.36 -4.12 20.09
N THR A 87 -1.63 -3.75 19.86
CA THR A 87 -2.78 -4.67 19.74
C THR A 87 -3.57 -4.32 18.49
N PHE A 88 -4.06 -5.32 17.77
CA PHE A 88 -4.70 -5.14 16.47
C PHE A 88 -6.14 -5.61 16.48
N LYS A 89 -6.99 -4.95 15.70
CA LYS A 89 -8.39 -5.30 15.54
C LYS A 89 -8.72 -5.50 14.07
N GLY A 90 -9.35 -6.63 13.78
CA GLY A 90 -9.86 -6.95 12.47
C GLY A 90 -11.28 -6.41 12.27
N TYR A 91 -11.59 -6.02 11.04
CA TYR A 91 -12.95 -5.70 10.59
C TYR A 91 -13.19 -6.35 9.24
N TRP A 92 -14.45 -6.70 8.98
CA TRP A 92 -14.88 -7.15 7.67
C TRP A 92 -16.30 -6.69 7.38
N ASP A 93 -16.60 -6.50 6.09
CA ASP A 93 -17.94 -6.20 5.60
C ASP A 93 -18.23 -6.92 4.29
N GLN A 94 -19.51 -7.13 4.00
CA GLN A 94 -19.96 -7.71 2.74
C GLN A 94 -19.93 -6.66 1.64
N ILE A 95 -19.56 -7.07 0.42
CA ILE A 95 -19.55 -6.19 -0.73
C ILE A 95 -20.99 -5.96 -1.21
N PRO A 96 -21.46 -4.70 -1.28
CA PRO A 96 -22.80 -4.40 -1.79
C PRO A 96 -23.00 -4.92 -3.21
N ASN A 97 -24.18 -5.51 -3.47
CA ASN A 97 -24.57 -6.06 -4.77
C ASN A 97 -23.70 -7.23 -5.30
N ALA A 98 -22.88 -7.84 -4.43
CA ALA A 98 -22.08 -9.02 -4.74
C ALA A 98 -22.66 -10.29 -4.10
N GLY A 99 -21.98 -11.43 -4.25
CA GLY A 99 -22.41 -12.67 -3.60
C GLY A 99 -22.27 -12.61 -2.08
N PRO A 100 -22.98 -13.45 -1.31
CA PRO A 100 -22.90 -13.46 0.17
C PRO A 100 -21.50 -13.82 0.71
N GLU A 101 -20.69 -14.51 -0.09
CA GLU A 101 -19.30 -14.87 0.22
C GLU A 101 -18.30 -13.75 -0.12
N ASP A 102 -18.73 -12.69 -0.83
CA ASP A 102 -17.86 -11.60 -1.24
C ASP A 102 -17.69 -10.59 -0.11
N VAL A 103 -16.54 -10.69 0.58
CA VAL A 103 -16.22 -9.88 1.76
C VAL A 103 -14.95 -9.06 1.56
N ARG A 104 -14.83 -7.95 2.29
CA ARG A 104 -13.58 -7.19 2.42
C ARG A 104 -13.05 -7.36 3.83
N PHE A 105 -11.73 -7.36 3.97
CA PHE A 105 -11.04 -7.46 5.24
C PHE A 105 -10.21 -6.22 5.51
N PHE A 106 -10.14 -5.83 6.77
CA PHE A 106 -9.36 -4.70 7.24
C PHE A 106 -8.72 -5.04 8.58
N ALA A 107 -7.57 -4.43 8.85
CA ALA A 107 -6.92 -4.43 10.16
C ALA A 107 -6.59 -3.01 10.57
N VAL A 108 -6.73 -2.69 11.85
CA VAL A 108 -6.27 -1.43 12.45
C VAL A 108 -5.57 -1.71 13.79
N MET A 109 -4.77 -0.76 14.26
CA MET A 109 -4.29 -0.76 15.63
C MET A 109 -5.36 -0.16 16.56
N ASP A 110 -5.64 -0.80 17.69
CA ASP A 110 -6.73 -0.39 18.61
C ASP A 110 -6.52 1.00 19.22
N SER A 111 -5.26 1.37 19.49
CA SER A 111 -4.84 2.69 19.98
C SER A 111 -3.93 3.40 18.97
N GLU A 112 -4.38 3.51 17.72
CA GLU A 112 -3.60 4.18 16.67
C GLU A 112 -3.34 5.64 17.05
N HIS A 113 -2.07 6.02 17.09
CA HIS A 113 -1.63 7.39 17.25
C HIS A 113 -0.86 7.79 16.00
N ASN A 114 -1.01 9.03 15.50
CA ASN A 114 -0.35 9.48 14.25
C ASN A 114 1.19 9.27 14.24
N ALA A 115 1.82 9.16 15.41
CA ALA A 115 3.25 8.89 15.55
C ALA A 115 3.64 7.40 15.48
N ARG A 116 2.66 6.48 15.55
CA ARG A 116 2.83 5.01 15.57
C ARG A 116 2.09 4.43 14.37
N SER A 117 2.74 4.43 13.22
CA SER A 117 2.20 3.87 11.98
C SER A 117 3.22 2.92 11.34
N ASP A 118 2.72 1.82 10.78
CA ASP A 118 3.47 0.90 9.93
C ASP A 118 3.60 1.40 8.48
N ARG A 119 2.97 2.53 8.14
CA ARG A 119 2.93 3.10 6.78
C ARG A 119 4.22 3.83 6.40
N ALA A 120 4.53 3.82 5.11
CA ALA A 120 5.52 4.69 4.50
C ALA A 120 5.12 6.17 4.64
N ILE A 121 6.12 7.04 4.79
CA ILE A 121 5.91 8.50 4.79
C ILE A 121 5.53 8.93 3.37
N CYS A 122 4.39 9.60 3.25
CA CYS A 122 3.99 10.24 2.00
C CYS A 122 4.83 11.51 1.79
N ARG A 123 5.82 11.45 0.88
CA ARG A 123 6.78 12.54 0.65
C ARG A 123 6.20 13.75 -0.07
N HIS A 124 5.06 13.59 -0.76
CA HIS A 124 4.42 14.66 -1.51
C HIS A 124 2.92 14.37 -1.69
N GLU A 125 2.08 15.41 -1.63
CA GLU A 125 0.62 15.28 -1.67
C GLU A 125 0.08 14.60 -2.94
N ALA A 126 0.73 14.82 -4.09
CA ALA A 126 0.32 14.21 -5.36
C ALA A 126 0.38 12.67 -5.33
N PHE A 127 1.21 12.07 -4.47
CA PHE A 127 1.26 10.61 -4.32
C PHE A 127 0.05 10.06 -3.56
N ALA A 128 -0.66 10.90 -2.78
CA ALA A 128 -1.87 10.51 -2.07
C ALA A 128 -3.06 10.26 -3.01
N GLU A 129 -3.00 10.75 -4.26
CA GLU A 129 -4.00 10.49 -5.30
C GLU A 129 -4.13 9.01 -5.68
N ILE A 130 -3.20 8.16 -5.20
CA ILE A 130 -3.26 6.71 -5.35
C ILE A 130 -4.50 6.12 -4.66
N SER A 131 -5.12 6.85 -3.75
CA SER A 131 -6.36 6.48 -3.07
C SER A 131 -7.42 7.55 -3.29
N LEU A 132 -8.69 7.13 -3.35
CA LEU A 132 -9.83 8.04 -3.42
C LEU A 132 -10.86 7.67 -2.36
N THR A 133 -11.15 8.60 -1.45
CA THR A 133 -12.20 8.44 -0.44
C THR A 133 -13.56 8.66 -1.08
N VAL A 134 -14.42 7.64 -1.02
CA VAL A 134 -15.78 7.69 -1.57
C VAL A 134 -16.77 8.23 -0.55
N THR A 135 -16.55 7.99 0.75
CA THR A 135 -17.48 8.41 1.80
C THR A 135 -16.76 9.08 2.96
N GLY A 136 -17.18 10.31 3.30
CA GLY A 136 -16.61 11.10 4.40
C GLY A 136 -15.58 12.13 3.93
N PRO A 137 -15.02 12.92 4.87
CA PRO A 137 -13.99 13.91 4.57
C PRO A 137 -12.80 13.29 3.83
N ALA A 138 -12.19 14.03 2.91
CA ALA A 138 -10.98 13.60 2.19
C ALA A 138 -9.84 13.21 3.16
N ASP A 139 -9.80 13.82 4.35
CA ASP A 139 -8.80 13.59 5.39
C ASP A 139 -9.08 12.34 6.25
N ASN A 140 -10.24 11.68 6.08
CA ASN A 140 -10.53 10.45 6.83
C ASN A 140 -9.61 9.33 6.35
N ALA A 141 -8.66 8.97 7.19
CA ALA A 141 -7.62 8.00 6.88
C ALA A 141 -8.12 6.55 6.83
N PHE A 142 -9.41 6.23 7.00
CA PHE A 142 -9.82 4.82 7.16
C PHE A 142 -9.78 4.02 5.85
N PRO A 143 -9.31 2.76 5.87
CA PRO A 143 -9.14 1.96 4.65
C PRO A 143 -10.46 1.50 4.00
N TRP A 144 -11.55 1.37 4.77
CA TRP A 144 -12.84 0.92 4.23
C TRP A 144 -13.63 2.00 3.48
N VAL A 145 -13.20 3.27 3.54
CA VAL A 145 -13.86 4.36 2.79
C VAL A 145 -13.26 4.58 1.40
N SER A 146 -12.16 3.88 1.05
CA SER A 146 -11.52 4.02 -0.27
C SER A 146 -12.32 3.31 -1.37
N LEU A 147 -12.30 3.90 -2.56
CA LEU A 147 -12.92 3.33 -3.76
C LEU A 147 -12.17 2.07 -4.19
N GLU A 148 -10.85 2.21 -4.31
CA GLU A 148 -9.98 1.13 -4.69
C GLU A 148 -9.76 0.22 -3.47
N GLN A 149 -10.07 -1.06 -3.64
CA GLN A 149 -9.84 -2.09 -2.63
C GLN A 149 -8.85 -3.12 -3.19
N PRO A 150 -7.78 -3.47 -2.44
CA PRO A 150 -7.37 -2.89 -1.15
C PRO A 150 -6.99 -1.41 -1.26
N CYS A 151 -7.21 -0.65 -0.18
CA CYS A 151 -6.83 0.75 -0.10
C CYS A 151 -5.32 0.93 -0.35
N MET A 152 -4.97 1.71 -1.38
CA MET A 152 -3.57 1.88 -1.77
C MET A 152 -2.81 2.86 -0.88
N ALA A 153 -3.50 3.71 -0.12
CA ALA A 153 -2.88 4.54 0.92
C ALA A 153 -2.22 3.70 2.03
N TYR A 154 -2.65 2.44 2.16
CA TYR A 154 -2.10 1.44 3.09
C TYR A 154 -1.15 0.45 2.41
N ALA A 155 -0.90 0.54 1.09
CA ALA A 155 -0.13 -0.49 0.41
C ALA A 155 1.35 -0.57 0.83
N PHE A 156 1.91 0.55 1.28
CA PHE A 156 3.35 0.75 1.44
C PHE A 156 3.74 0.82 2.91
N GLY A 157 4.55 -0.14 3.37
CA GLY A 157 5.09 -0.17 4.72
C GLY A 157 6.26 0.79 4.94
N ARG A 158 6.61 1.02 6.20
CA ARG A 158 7.60 2.02 6.65
C ARG A 158 8.99 1.82 6.05
N SER A 159 9.39 0.56 5.86
CA SER A 159 10.68 0.18 5.26
C SER A 159 10.52 -0.18 3.78
N PRO A 160 11.51 0.11 2.91
CA PRO A 160 11.39 -0.24 1.49
C PRO A 160 11.18 -1.75 1.29
N GLY A 161 10.33 -2.10 0.32
CA GLY A 161 9.96 -3.48 0.03
C GLY A 161 8.95 -4.10 1.00
N THR A 162 8.44 -3.33 1.97
CA THR A 162 7.42 -3.80 2.92
C THR A 162 6.01 -3.25 2.60
N THR A 163 5.00 -3.93 3.15
CA THR A 163 3.57 -3.61 3.09
C THR A 163 3.03 -3.41 4.50
N THR A 164 1.86 -2.81 4.66
CA THR A 164 1.21 -2.69 5.99
C THR A 164 0.46 -3.95 6.36
N LEU A 165 0.14 -4.11 7.64
CA LEU A 165 -0.75 -5.17 8.12
C LEU A 165 -2.13 -5.08 7.46
N ASN A 166 -2.66 -3.86 7.30
CA ASN A 166 -3.96 -3.65 6.66
C ASN A 166 -3.97 -4.14 5.21
N TYR A 167 -2.95 -3.78 4.43
CA TYR A 167 -2.85 -4.21 3.03
C TYR A 167 -2.67 -5.72 2.91
N ARG A 168 -1.87 -6.33 3.80
CA ARG A 168 -1.73 -7.79 3.88
C ARG A 168 -3.08 -8.49 4.01
N VAL A 169 -3.89 -8.13 5.02
CA VAL A 169 -5.17 -8.80 5.26
C VAL A 169 -6.20 -8.50 4.18
N SER A 170 -6.23 -7.26 3.68
CA SER A 170 -7.19 -6.81 2.66
C SER A 170 -7.07 -7.57 1.34
N LYS A 171 -5.88 -8.07 1.01
CA LYS A 171 -5.67 -8.88 -0.21
C LYS A 171 -6.35 -10.25 -0.17
N PHE A 172 -6.73 -10.75 0.99
CA PHE A 172 -7.45 -12.02 1.13
C PHE A 172 -8.97 -11.86 0.97
N GLY A 173 -9.49 -10.63 0.97
CA GLY A 173 -10.88 -10.36 0.62
C GLY A 173 -11.15 -10.49 -0.88
N THR A 174 -12.42 -10.39 -1.27
CA THR A 174 -12.83 -10.40 -2.68
C THR A 174 -12.39 -9.11 -3.38
N LEU A 175 -11.40 -9.21 -4.26
CA LEU A 175 -10.88 -8.07 -5.02
C LEU A 175 -11.64 -7.78 -6.33
N LYS A 176 -12.41 -8.75 -6.83
CA LYS A 176 -13.15 -8.65 -8.10
C LYS A 176 -14.53 -9.32 -7.96
N PRO A 177 -15.46 -8.70 -7.23
CA PRO A 177 -16.80 -9.23 -7.07
C PRO A 177 -17.51 -9.32 -8.42
N LEU A 178 -18.26 -10.41 -8.64
CA LEU A 178 -19.10 -10.56 -9.84
C LEU A 178 -20.40 -9.78 -9.63
N VAL A 179 -20.40 -8.51 -10.01
CA VAL A 179 -21.61 -7.67 -9.95
C VAL A 179 -22.26 -7.67 -11.32
N GLN A 180 -23.52 -8.12 -11.40
CA GLN A 180 -24.30 -8.01 -12.63
C GLN A 180 -24.78 -6.57 -12.80
N VAL A 181 -24.11 -5.81 -13.69
CA VAL A 181 -24.51 -4.45 -14.03
C VAL A 181 -24.77 -4.42 -15.53
N GLY A 182 -26.04 -4.26 -15.90
CA GLY A 182 -26.42 -4.23 -17.31
C GLY A 182 -27.81 -3.62 -17.48
N SER A 183 -27.84 -2.41 -18.00
CA SER A 183 -29.08 -1.80 -18.49
C SER A 183 -29.23 -2.00 -19.99
N LYS A 184 -30.48 -2.10 -20.47
CA LYS A 184 -30.82 -2.12 -21.89
C LYS A 184 -31.16 -0.72 -22.43
N VAL A 185 -31.22 0.28 -21.56
CA VAL A 185 -31.53 1.66 -21.93
C VAL A 185 -30.33 2.26 -22.66
N LYS A 186 -30.57 2.76 -23.87
CA LYS A 186 -29.52 3.36 -24.70
C LYS A 186 -29.39 4.86 -24.39
N PRO A 187 -28.16 5.41 -24.38
CA PRO A 187 -27.93 6.84 -24.26
C PRO A 187 -28.39 7.58 -25.52
N ARG A 188 -28.81 8.84 -25.37
CA ARG A 188 -29.14 9.69 -26.52
C ARG A 188 -27.88 9.99 -27.33
N LYS A 189 -28.02 10.21 -28.64
CA LYS A 189 -26.89 10.62 -29.47
C LYS A 189 -26.69 12.12 -29.36
N ILE A 190 -25.52 12.55 -28.90
CA ILE A 190 -25.17 13.96 -28.71
C ILE A 190 -23.99 14.32 -29.61
N LYS A 191 -23.90 15.57 -30.06
CA LYS A 191 -22.74 16.07 -30.80
C LYS A 191 -21.62 16.46 -29.82
N LEU A 192 -20.37 16.17 -30.17
CA LEU A 192 -19.21 16.50 -29.33
C LEU A 192 -19.15 17.98 -28.92
N LEU A 193 -19.53 18.91 -29.81
CA LEU A 193 -19.56 20.34 -29.50
C LEU A 193 -20.50 20.67 -28.32
N LEU A 194 -21.70 20.06 -28.31
CA LEU A 194 -22.68 20.24 -27.24
C LEU A 194 -22.19 19.61 -25.94
N ILE A 195 -21.51 18.47 -26.05
CA ILE A 195 -20.87 17.81 -24.90
C ILE A 195 -19.83 18.73 -24.26
N MET A 196 -18.93 19.31 -25.06
CA MET A 196 -17.88 20.22 -24.58
C MET A 196 -18.45 21.51 -23.99
N GLU A 197 -19.50 22.05 -24.60
CA GLU A 197 -20.19 23.23 -24.08
C GLU A 197 -20.81 22.95 -22.71
N ARG A 198 -21.49 21.82 -22.54
CA ARG A 198 -22.07 21.45 -21.26
C ARG A 198 -21.02 21.14 -20.20
N LEU A 199 -19.97 20.40 -20.55
CA LEU A 199 -18.86 20.14 -19.62
C LEU A 199 -18.25 21.44 -19.10
N SER A 200 -18.10 22.46 -19.96
CA SER A 200 -17.61 23.78 -19.55
C SER A 200 -18.59 24.52 -18.63
N GLN A 201 -19.91 24.37 -18.83
CA GLN A 201 -20.92 24.94 -17.93
C GLN A 201 -20.88 24.26 -16.55
N LEU A 202 -20.75 22.94 -16.51
CA LEU A 202 -20.71 22.15 -15.26
C LEU A 202 -19.50 22.47 -14.37
N GLU A 203 -18.46 23.13 -14.88
CA GLU A 203 -17.34 23.64 -14.06
C GLU A 203 -17.81 24.65 -13.00
N GLN A 204 -18.94 25.31 -13.23
CA GLN A 204 -19.53 26.28 -12.30
C GLN A 204 -20.51 25.63 -11.30
N GLY A 205 -20.73 24.31 -11.39
CA GLY A 205 -21.72 23.57 -10.63
C GLY A 205 -23.02 23.33 -11.40
N LEU A 206 -24.05 22.85 -10.68
CA LEU A 206 -25.40 22.72 -11.23
C LEU A 206 -26.19 24.02 -10.98
N GLU A 207 -27.05 24.37 -11.94
CA GLU A 207 -28.02 25.45 -11.80
C GLU A 207 -29.19 24.99 -10.91
N GLU A 208 -28.93 24.83 -9.60
CA GLU A 208 -29.90 24.29 -8.61
C GLU A 208 -31.13 25.21 -8.42
N ASP A 209 -31.00 26.51 -8.73
CA ASP A 209 -32.04 27.51 -8.53
C ASP A 209 -33.26 27.39 -9.48
N ASP A 210 -33.16 26.57 -10.53
CA ASP A 210 -34.21 26.38 -11.55
C ASP A 210 -34.42 24.89 -11.86
N PRO A 211 -35.22 24.17 -11.03
CA PRO A 211 -35.47 22.74 -11.21
C PRO A 211 -36.09 22.39 -12.56
N ASP A 212 -36.91 23.29 -13.13
CA ASP A 212 -37.56 23.08 -14.43
C ASP A 212 -36.52 23.07 -15.56
N LYS A 213 -35.59 24.02 -15.57
CA LYS A 213 -34.48 24.01 -16.54
C LYS A 213 -33.55 22.81 -16.36
N LEU A 214 -33.29 22.40 -15.12
CA LEU A 214 -32.45 21.25 -14.83
C LEU A 214 -33.05 19.96 -15.40
N TYR A 215 -34.36 19.77 -15.21
CA TYR A 215 -35.14 18.69 -15.80
C TYR A 215 -35.15 18.78 -17.34
N GLU A 216 -35.55 19.93 -17.89
CA GLU A 216 -35.68 20.15 -19.33
C GLU A 216 -34.35 19.85 -20.04
N TYR A 217 -33.23 20.32 -19.50
CA TYR A 217 -31.93 20.09 -20.09
C TYR A 217 -31.57 18.59 -20.11
N LEU A 218 -31.71 17.91 -18.96
CA LEU A 218 -31.34 16.51 -18.81
C LEU A 218 -32.13 15.61 -19.77
N TYR A 219 -33.45 15.76 -19.82
CA TYR A 219 -34.33 14.85 -20.59
C TYR A 219 -34.54 15.27 -22.05
N THR A 220 -34.32 16.55 -22.38
CA THR A 220 -34.31 16.98 -23.79
C THR A 220 -33.03 16.54 -24.48
N TYR A 221 -31.87 16.75 -23.86
CA TYR A 221 -30.58 16.64 -24.54
C TYR A 221 -29.77 15.38 -24.19
N LEU A 222 -29.84 14.89 -22.95
CA LEU A 222 -28.88 13.88 -22.46
C LEU A 222 -29.46 12.46 -22.39
N ILE A 223 -30.61 12.31 -21.74
CA ILE A 223 -31.27 11.02 -21.50
C ILE A 223 -32.76 11.11 -21.85
N SER A 224 -33.50 10.01 -21.77
CA SER A 224 -34.96 10.02 -21.98
C SER A 224 -35.65 9.71 -20.67
N ASP A 225 -36.74 10.43 -20.37
CA ASP A 225 -37.59 10.13 -19.21
C ASP A 225 -38.46 8.91 -19.57
N PRO A 226 -38.42 7.81 -18.80
CA PRO A 226 -39.26 6.65 -19.05
C PRO A 226 -40.76 6.93 -18.81
N ASP A 227 -41.10 7.90 -17.97
CA ASP A 227 -42.43 8.16 -17.43
C ASP A 227 -42.92 9.59 -17.74
N GLU A 228 -42.33 10.26 -18.76
CA GLU A 228 -42.61 11.65 -19.21
C GLU A 228 -44.10 11.98 -19.33
N ASP A 229 -44.90 11.04 -19.86
CA ASP A 229 -46.34 11.24 -20.10
C ASP A 229 -47.20 11.01 -18.85
N THR A 230 -46.64 10.45 -17.77
CA THR A 230 -47.37 10.00 -16.58
C THR A 230 -46.95 10.74 -15.31
N GLU A 231 -45.69 10.65 -14.92
CA GLU A 231 -45.11 11.28 -13.75
C GLU A 231 -43.68 11.74 -14.09
N PRO A 232 -43.53 12.93 -14.69
CA PRO A 232 -42.22 13.46 -15.06
C PRO A 232 -41.24 13.49 -13.88
N HIS A 233 -40.01 13.05 -14.12
CA HIS A 233 -38.97 12.88 -13.10
C HIS A 233 -38.29 14.21 -12.68
N TYR A 234 -39.05 15.17 -12.16
CA TYR A 234 -38.52 16.43 -11.62
C TYR A 234 -37.65 16.24 -10.38
N GLY A 235 -37.95 15.21 -9.57
CA GLY A 235 -37.20 14.92 -8.35
C GLY A 235 -35.77 14.47 -8.62
N MET A 236 -34.79 15.05 -7.93
CA MET A 236 -33.37 14.74 -8.13
C MET A 236 -33.04 13.27 -7.88
N GLU A 237 -33.74 12.61 -6.96
CA GLU A 237 -33.59 11.18 -6.68
C GLU A 237 -33.90 10.32 -7.92
N LEU A 238 -34.96 10.63 -8.66
CA LEU A 238 -35.36 9.92 -9.89
C LEU A 238 -34.35 10.19 -11.02
N GLN A 239 -33.91 11.43 -11.18
CA GLN A 239 -32.86 11.78 -12.15
C GLN A 239 -31.54 11.02 -11.89
N ILE A 240 -31.16 10.85 -10.61
CA ILE A 240 -29.99 10.06 -10.22
C ILE A 240 -30.17 8.60 -10.65
N ILE A 241 -31.35 8.01 -10.41
CA ILE A 241 -31.66 6.62 -10.79
C ILE A 241 -31.60 6.44 -12.31
N ASP A 242 -32.14 7.38 -13.08
CA ASP A 242 -32.12 7.33 -14.55
C ASP A 242 -30.70 7.43 -15.10
N LEU A 243 -29.89 8.34 -14.57
CA LEU A 243 -28.47 8.47 -14.94
C LEU A 243 -27.68 7.21 -14.62
N ILE A 244 -27.87 6.61 -13.43
CA ILE A 244 -27.27 5.31 -13.06
C ILE A 244 -27.69 4.25 -14.07
N THR A 245 -28.97 4.23 -14.46
CA THR A 245 -29.52 3.27 -15.42
C THR A 245 -28.90 3.42 -16.80
N VAL A 246 -28.71 4.64 -17.30
CA VAL A 246 -28.07 4.89 -18.61
C VAL A 246 -26.57 4.59 -18.58
N LEU A 247 -25.85 4.96 -17.52
CA LEU A 247 -24.42 4.65 -17.34
C LEU A 247 -24.16 3.15 -17.14
N SER A 248 -25.15 2.41 -16.68
CA SER A 248 -25.10 0.95 -16.55
C SER A 248 -25.17 0.21 -17.89
N HIS A 249 -25.36 0.90 -19.02
CA HIS A 249 -25.38 0.27 -20.34
C HIS A 249 -24.01 -0.31 -20.73
N SER A 250 -23.99 -1.45 -21.41
CA SER A 250 -22.75 -2.21 -21.69
C SER A 250 -21.82 -1.59 -22.72
N GLU A 251 -22.26 -0.56 -23.46
CA GLU A 251 -21.42 0.10 -24.48
C GLU A 251 -20.33 1.01 -23.89
N TRP A 252 -20.56 1.46 -22.65
CA TRP A 252 -19.65 2.32 -21.91
C TRP A 252 -18.39 1.58 -21.48
N VAL A 253 -17.28 2.32 -21.42
CA VAL A 253 -16.01 1.79 -20.97
C VAL A 253 -16.09 1.52 -19.48
N ASP A 254 -15.76 0.30 -19.06
CA ASP A 254 -15.70 -0.05 -17.64
C ASP A 254 -14.34 0.37 -17.05
N TYR A 255 -14.32 1.48 -16.30
CA TYR A 255 -13.13 2.00 -15.64
C TYR A 255 -12.74 1.26 -14.35
N SER A 256 -13.62 0.37 -13.84
CA SER A 256 -13.25 -0.53 -12.74
C SER A 256 -12.20 -1.56 -13.18
N SER A 257 -12.12 -1.83 -14.49
CA SER A 257 -11.09 -2.66 -15.08
C SER A 257 -9.76 -1.91 -15.20
N ARG A 258 -8.72 -2.46 -14.58
CA ARG A 258 -7.34 -1.91 -14.60
C ARG A 258 -6.82 -1.61 -16.01
N ARG A 259 -7.25 -2.34 -17.04
CA ARG A 259 -6.84 -2.11 -18.43
C ARG A 259 -7.28 -0.75 -18.97
N ASN A 260 -8.34 -0.19 -18.41
CA ASN A 260 -8.97 1.06 -18.84
C ASN A 260 -8.60 2.25 -17.93
N GLN A 261 -7.76 2.05 -16.91
CA GLN A 261 -7.48 3.09 -15.91
C GLN A 261 -6.50 4.18 -16.34
N VAL A 262 -5.85 4.03 -17.51
CA VAL A 262 -5.06 5.11 -18.12
C VAL A 262 -5.97 5.92 -19.04
N LEU A 263 -6.64 6.93 -18.47
CA LEU A 263 -7.73 7.67 -19.12
C LEU A 263 -7.30 8.45 -20.37
N ALA A 264 -6.06 8.92 -20.40
CA ALA A 264 -5.51 9.62 -21.57
C ALA A 264 -5.59 8.82 -22.87
N LYS A 265 -5.59 7.47 -22.80
CA LYS A 265 -5.78 6.61 -23.98
C LYS A 265 -7.12 6.84 -24.68
N PHE A 266 -8.12 7.33 -23.96
CA PHE A 266 -9.47 7.56 -24.45
C PHE A 266 -9.66 9.02 -24.88
N PHE A 267 -9.37 9.99 -24.02
CA PHE A 267 -9.62 11.40 -24.35
C PHE A 267 -8.61 12.00 -25.33
N ASN A 268 -7.37 11.48 -25.37
CA ASN A 268 -6.35 11.85 -26.35
C ASN A 268 -6.27 10.83 -27.51
N SER A 269 -7.30 10.00 -27.69
CA SER A 269 -7.28 8.98 -28.74
C SER A 269 -7.26 9.62 -30.14
N PRO A 270 -6.44 9.11 -31.08
CA PRO A 270 -6.51 9.55 -32.48
C PRO A 270 -7.84 9.13 -33.14
N LYS A 271 -8.55 8.16 -32.56
CA LYS A 271 -9.84 7.68 -33.04
C LYS A 271 -10.97 8.56 -32.50
N SER A 272 -11.65 9.28 -33.41
CA SER A 272 -12.70 10.24 -33.04
C SER A 272 -13.88 9.61 -32.31
N ASP A 273 -14.26 8.38 -32.66
CA ASP A 273 -15.34 7.62 -32.02
C ASP A 273 -15.02 7.23 -30.56
N VAL A 274 -13.77 6.82 -30.29
CA VAL A 274 -13.30 6.49 -28.94
C VAL A 274 -13.31 7.73 -28.06
N ARG A 275 -12.76 8.84 -28.58
CA ARG A 275 -12.72 10.12 -27.89
C ARG A 275 -14.11 10.68 -27.63
N HIS A 276 -15.00 10.63 -28.62
CA HIS A 276 -16.39 11.05 -28.47
C HIS A 276 -17.11 10.24 -27.39
N ARG A 277 -16.97 8.91 -27.40
CA ARG A 277 -17.58 8.04 -26.38
C ARG A 277 -17.10 8.39 -24.98
N PHE A 278 -15.79 8.66 -24.81
CA PHE A 278 -15.23 9.10 -23.54
C PHE A 278 -15.90 10.38 -23.03
N TYR A 279 -15.94 11.45 -23.84
CA TYR A 279 -16.51 12.72 -23.41
C TYR A 279 -18.01 12.62 -23.12
N HIS A 280 -18.73 11.78 -23.87
CA HIS A 280 -20.14 11.53 -23.61
C HIS A 280 -20.36 10.81 -22.28
N GLN A 281 -19.59 9.75 -22.02
CA GLN A 281 -19.64 9.05 -20.73
C GLN A 281 -19.28 9.99 -19.58
N LEU A 282 -18.19 10.76 -19.73
CA LEU A 282 -17.74 11.76 -18.77
C LEU A 282 -18.83 12.79 -18.46
N LEU A 283 -19.53 13.31 -19.47
CA LEU A 283 -20.62 14.28 -19.26
C LEU A 283 -21.71 13.71 -18.37
N LEU A 284 -22.20 12.50 -18.68
CA LEU A 284 -23.21 11.83 -17.88
C LEU A 284 -22.71 11.56 -16.45
N SER A 285 -21.45 11.18 -16.30
CA SER A 285 -20.81 10.99 -15.00
C SER A 285 -20.70 12.29 -14.19
N CYS A 286 -20.40 13.42 -14.83
CA CYS A 286 -20.36 14.73 -14.17
C CYS A 286 -21.75 15.18 -13.72
N GLU A 287 -22.77 15.00 -14.57
CA GLU A 287 -24.17 15.30 -14.20
C GLU A 287 -24.62 14.46 -13.00
N LEU A 288 -24.27 13.17 -12.97
CA LEU A 288 -24.56 12.26 -11.85
C LEU A 288 -23.78 12.65 -10.59
N TYR A 289 -22.47 12.92 -10.73
CA TYR A 289 -21.60 13.30 -9.61
C TYR A 289 -22.12 14.55 -8.91
N LEU A 290 -22.42 15.61 -9.69
CA LEU A 290 -22.90 16.87 -9.12
C LEU A 290 -24.30 16.72 -8.50
N ARG A 291 -25.19 15.91 -9.08
CA ARG A 291 -26.52 15.62 -8.48
C ARG A 291 -26.41 14.87 -7.15
N ILE A 292 -25.56 13.85 -7.08
CA ILE A 292 -25.33 13.13 -5.81
C ILE A 292 -24.79 14.11 -4.75
N HIS A 293 -23.85 14.99 -5.13
CA HIS A 293 -23.21 15.93 -4.22
C HIS A 293 -23.96 17.26 -4.03
N CYS A 294 -25.19 17.36 -4.53
CA CYS A 294 -26.06 18.52 -4.37
C CYS A 294 -26.10 18.98 -2.90
N SER A 295 -26.15 20.31 -2.72
CA SER A 295 -26.10 20.95 -1.40
C SER A 295 -27.31 20.60 -0.52
N GLU A 296 -28.45 20.27 -1.13
CA GLU A 296 -29.69 19.91 -0.46
C GLU A 296 -29.66 18.50 0.18
N HIS A 297 -28.81 17.61 -0.30
CA HIS A 297 -28.73 16.25 0.22
C HIS A 297 -27.97 16.19 1.56
N GLU A 298 -28.55 15.50 2.55
CA GLU A 298 -27.84 15.18 3.79
C GLU A 298 -26.60 14.30 3.52
N GLU A 299 -25.51 14.55 4.23
CA GLU A 299 -24.27 13.75 4.13
C GLU A 299 -24.51 12.25 4.39
N LYS A 300 -25.48 11.89 5.22
CA LYS A 300 -25.85 10.49 5.46
C LYS A 300 -26.46 9.84 4.21
N ALA A 301 -27.34 10.55 3.51
CA ALA A 301 -27.97 10.07 2.28
C ALA A 301 -26.94 9.91 1.17
N LYS A 302 -26.05 10.90 0.98
CA LYS A 302 -24.91 10.81 0.02
C LYS A 302 -24.09 9.54 0.24
N ARG A 303 -23.69 9.29 1.49
CA ARG A 303 -22.90 8.10 1.86
C ARG A 303 -23.64 6.80 1.59
N GLN A 304 -24.95 6.76 1.80
CA GLN A 304 -25.77 5.57 1.56
C GLN A 304 -25.84 5.26 0.06
N ILE A 305 -26.09 6.27 -0.78
CA ILE A 305 -26.10 6.11 -2.23
C ILE A 305 -24.74 5.62 -2.71
N LEU A 306 -23.66 6.31 -2.36
CA LEU A 306 -22.30 6.01 -2.81
C LEU A 306 -21.83 4.60 -2.41
N LYS A 307 -22.23 4.10 -1.23
CA LYS A 307 -21.97 2.71 -0.82
C LYS A 307 -22.74 1.69 -1.63
N SER A 308 -23.94 2.03 -2.10
CA SER A 308 -24.80 1.12 -2.86
C SER A 308 -24.49 1.08 -4.37
N LEU A 309 -23.62 1.98 -4.85
CA LEU A 309 -23.32 2.06 -6.28
C LEU A 309 -22.60 0.80 -6.79
N PRO A 310 -22.97 0.30 -7.98
CA PRO A 310 -22.20 -0.73 -8.63
C PRO A 310 -20.78 -0.24 -8.96
N PRO A 311 -19.75 -1.12 -8.95
CA PRO A 311 -18.36 -0.71 -9.16
C PRO A 311 -18.17 0.13 -10.42
N LYS A 312 -18.73 -0.29 -11.55
CA LYS A 312 -18.62 0.45 -12.82
C LYS A 312 -19.00 1.94 -12.65
N ILE A 313 -20.11 2.21 -11.99
CA ILE A 313 -20.64 3.56 -11.77
C ILE A 313 -19.79 4.31 -10.74
N ALA A 314 -19.36 3.65 -9.67
CA ALA A 314 -18.48 4.29 -8.68
C ALA A 314 -17.14 4.75 -9.31
N TRP A 315 -16.59 3.98 -10.25
CA TRP A 315 -15.42 4.37 -11.02
C TRP A 315 -15.71 5.47 -12.06
N ASP A 316 -16.91 5.50 -12.65
CA ASP A 316 -17.36 6.62 -13.49
C ASP A 316 -17.40 7.95 -12.71
N LEU A 317 -17.86 7.92 -11.45
CA LEU A 317 -17.82 9.09 -10.57
C LEU A 317 -16.41 9.51 -10.21
N ALA A 318 -15.48 8.56 -10.04
CA ALA A 318 -14.07 8.89 -9.84
C ALA A 318 -13.45 9.60 -11.06
N VAL A 319 -13.84 9.20 -12.29
CA VAL A 319 -13.44 9.92 -13.51
C VAL A 319 -13.98 11.35 -13.48
N ALA A 320 -15.26 11.52 -13.18
CA ALA A 320 -15.91 12.84 -13.11
C ALA A 320 -15.24 13.74 -12.06
N GLN A 321 -15.04 13.24 -10.85
CA GLN A 321 -14.36 13.96 -9.77
C GLN A 321 -12.95 14.40 -10.20
N ARG A 322 -12.13 13.47 -10.70
CA ARG A 322 -10.77 13.77 -11.16
C ARG A 322 -10.75 14.76 -12.32
N TRP A 323 -11.75 14.74 -13.19
CA TRP A 323 -11.86 15.71 -14.27
C TRP A 323 -12.17 17.10 -13.73
N LEU A 324 -13.23 17.25 -12.93
CA LEU A 324 -13.68 18.52 -12.37
C LEU A 324 -12.63 19.17 -11.44
N GLU A 325 -11.84 18.37 -10.73
CA GLU A 325 -10.77 18.86 -9.86
C GLU A 325 -9.55 19.41 -10.62
N ASN A 326 -9.28 18.93 -11.83
CA ASN A 326 -7.96 19.09 -12.45
C ASN A 326 -7.95 19.72 -13.84
N ILE A 327 -9.08 19.74 -14.54
CA ILE A 327 -9.20 20.28 -15.91
C ILE A 327 -10.17 21.46 -15.92
N SER A 328 -9.73 22.54 -16.56
CA SER A 328 -10.60 23.67 -16.93
C SER A 328 -10.64 23.82 -18.45
N ILE A 329 -11.84 24.01 -19.00
CA ILE A 329 -12.14 24.09 -20.42
C ILE A 329 -12.24 25.57 -20.81
N SER A 330 -11.39 25.99 -21.73
CA SER A 330 -11.46 27.32 -22.34
C SER A 330 -12.01 27.23 -23.76
N LYS A 331 -12.97 28.09 -24.07
CA LYS A 331 -13.56 28.25 -25.41
C LYS A 331 -12.91 29.44 -26.11
N ARG A 332 -12.28 29.21 -27.27
CA ARG A 332 -11.80 30.27 -28.17
C ARG A 332 -12.69 30.32 -29.39
N LEU A 333 -13.17 31.52 -29.73
CA LEU A 333 -13.91 31.77 -30.96
C LEU A 333 -12.90 31.96 -32.10
N THR A 334 -12.79 30.99 -33.00
CA THR A 334 -11.89 31.03 -34.16
C THR A 334 -12.56 31.71 -35.37
N SER A 335 -13.89 31.67 -35.45
CA SER A 335 -14.71 32.42 -36.42
C SER A 335 -16.15 32.63 -35.89
N SER A 336 -17.04 33.26 -36.67
CA SER A 336 -18.43 33.50 -36.26
C SER A 336 -19.23 32.22 -35.94
N ASN A 337 -18.82 31.05 -36.47
CA ASN A 337 -19.49 29.77 -36.26
C ASN A 337 -18.57 28.63 -35.76
N GLU A 338 -17.26 28.86 -35.57
CA GLU A 338 -16.32 27.84 -35.10
C GLU A 338 -15.76 28.20 -33.72
N SER A 339 -15.93 27.27 -32.78
CA SER A 339 -15.36 27.34 -31.44
C SER A 339 -14.32 26.23 -31.28
N GLU A 340 -13.12 26.61 -30.87
CA GLU A 340 -12.06 25.70 -30.48
C GLU A 340 -12.02 25.58 -28.95
N TYR A 341 -12.02 24.35 -28.44
CA TYR A 341 -11.90 24.08 -27.01
C TYR A 341 -10.46 23.69 -26.69
N SER A 342 -9.89 24.33 -25.68
CA SER A 342 -8.55 24.03 -25.14
C SER A 342 -8.63 23.72 -23.65
N PHE A 343 -7.73 22.87 -23.16
CA PHE A 343 -7.69 22.47 -21.75
C PHE A 343 -6.57 23.18 -20.99
N ASN A 344 -6.89 23.71 -19.81
CA ASN A 344 -5.94 24.19 -18.83
C ASN A 344 -5.77 23.15 -17.72
N TYR A 345 -4.53 22.83 -17.37
CA TYR A 345 -4.21 21.80 -16.39
C TYR A 345 -3.86 22.44 -15.04
N VAL A 346 -4.82 22.41 -14.11
CA VAL A 346 -4.76 23.17 -12.84
C VAL A 346 -3.57 22.74 -11.99
N ARG A 347 -3.29 21.43 -11.92
CA ARG A 347 -2.26 20.86 -11.03
C ARG A 347 -0.90 20.62 -11.69
N LYS A 348 -0.68 21.06 -12.94
CA LYS A 348 0.57 20.78 -13.68
C LYS A 348 1.83 21.20 -12.90
N ARG A 349 1.81 22.34 -12.19
CA ARG A 349 2.95 22.79 -11.36
C ARG A 349 3.28 21.80 -10.23
N VAL A 350 2.25 21.36 -9.51
CA VAL A 350 2.37 20.40 -8.39
C VAL A 350 2.87 19.04 -8.91
N GLN A 351 2.39 18.61 -10.08
CA GLN A 351 2.81 17.34 -10.70
C GLN A 351 4.27 17.36 -11.18
N LYS A 352 4.78 18.53 -11.58
CA LYS A 352 6.21 18.71 -11.92
C LYS A 352 7.10 18.60 -10.68
N GLU A 353 6.71 19.26 -9.59
CA GLU A 353 7.41 19.17 -8.30
C GLU A 353 7.42 17.74 -7.75
N ALA A 354 6.27 17.06 -7.79
CA ALA A 354 6.15 15.67 -7.40
C ALA A 354 7.05 14.73 -8.21
N LEU A 355 7.16 14.92 -9.53
CA LEU A 355 8.03 14.11 -10.39
C LEU A 355 9.52 14.32 -10.06
N ALA A 356 9.92 15.56 -9.74
CA ALA A 356 11.29 15.86 -9.32
C ALA A 356 11.63 15.15 -8.00
N ILE A 357 10.75 15.23 -6.98
CA ILE A 357 10.93 14.54 -5.69
C ILE A 357 10.96 13.01 -5.88
N PHE A 358 10.14 12.48 -6.78
CA PHE A 358 10.14 11.06 -7.13
C PHE A 358 11.48 10.62 -7.71
N ALA A 359 12.01 11.36 -8.70
CA ALA A 359 13.30 11.10 -9.32
C ALA A 359 14.45 11.22 -8.33
N GLU A 360 14.46 12.26 -7.51
CA GLU A 360 15.48 12.50 -6.47
C GLU A 360 15.49 11.37 -5.43
N THR A 361 14.31 10.95 -4.95
CA THR A 361 14.20 9.88 -3.95
C THR A 361 14.71 8.54 -4.50
N LEU A 362 14.48 8.26 -5.77
CA LEU A 362 15.02 7.08 -6.46
C LEU A 362 16.48 7.25 -6.90
N LYS A 363 17.13 8.39 -6.57
CA LYS A 363 18.48 8.75 -6.99
C LYS A 363 18.65 8.56 -8.51
N TRP A 364 17.69 9.06 -9.29
CA TRP A 364 17.63 8.83 -10.73
C TRP A 364 18.94 9.25 -11.42
N PRO A 365 19.52 8.46 -12.35
CA PRO A 365 20.88 8.71 -12.83
C PRO A 365 21.07 10.00 -13.64
N ASN A 366 19.98 10.61 -14.12
CA ASN A 366 20.02 11.73 -15.06
C ASN A 366 19.26 12.97 -14.54
N MET A 367 19.44 13.32 -13.26
CA MET A 367 18.70 14.40 -12.60
C MET A 367 18.77 15.74 -13.35
N ALA A 368 19.94 16.14 -13.85
CA ALA A 368 20.10 17.41 -14.56
C ALA A 368 19.23 17.52 -15.83
N GLU A 369 19.03 16.42 -16.55
CA GLU A 369 18.13 16.39 -17.70
C GLU A 369 16.67 16.47 -17.27
N ILE A 370 16.29 15.75 -16.21
CA ILE A 370 14.94 15.80 -15.66
C ILE A 370 14.59 17.24 -15.26
N GLU A 371 15.51 17.94 -14.58
CA GLU A 371 15.33 19.34 -14.20
C GLU A 371 15.16 20.26 -15.41
N ASP A 372 16.02 20.19 -16.45
CA ASP A 372 15.87 20.97 -17.70
C ASP A 372 14.52 20.73 -18.39
N VAL A 373 14.12 19.45 -18.48
CA VAL A 373 12.87 19.06 -19.14
C VAL A 373 11.66 19.57 -18.35
N LEU A 374 11.72 19.50 -17.02
CA LEU A 374 10.67 20.01 -16.15
C LEU A 374 10.62 21.54 -16.16
N GLU A 375 11.66 22.28 -16.48
CA GLU A 375 11.55 23.74 -16.54
C GLU A 375 10.70 24.24 -17.73
N GLU A 376 10.54 23.44 -18.80
CA GLU A 376 9.80 23.81 -20.03
C GLU A 376 10.22 25.18 -20.64
N LYS A 377 11.50 25.58 -20.49
CA LYS A 377 12.02 26.86 -21.00
C LYS A 377 11.97 27.00 -22.53
N ASP A 378 12.07 25.89 -23.26
CA ASP A 378 12.07 25.86 -24.71
C ASP A 378 10.68 25.50 -25.26
N SER A 379 9.98 26.51 -25.80
CA SER A 379 8.65 26.36 -26.40
C SER A 379 8.62 25.51 -27.67
N LYS A 380 9.78 25.19 -28.28
CA LYS A 380 9.87 24.31 -29.45
C LYS A 380 9.91 22.83 -29.05
N LYS A 381 10.28 22.52 -27.80
CA LYS A 381 10.27 21.13 -27.31
C LYS A 381 8.82 20.66 -27.17
N LYS A 382 8.63 19.34 -27.31
CA LYS A 382 7.33 18.71 -27.08
C LYS A 382 6.88 18.99 -25.64
N PRO A 383 5.65 19.52 -25.43
CA PRO A 383 5.09 19.72 -24.09
C PRO A 383 5.11 18.42 -23.30
N LEU A 384 5.22 18.54 -21.98
CA LEU A 384 5.33 17.39 -21.08
C LEU A 384 4.18 16.39 -21.26
N GLU A 385 2.94 16.87 -21.25
CA GLU A 385 1.73 16.08 -21.44
C GLU A 385 1.64 15.43 -22.83
N GLY A 386 2.32 15.99 -23.82
CA GLY A 386 2.28 15.47 -25.19
C GLY A 386 3.09 14.19 -25.37
N ARG A 387 3.99 13.86 -24.42
CA ARG A 387 5.02 12.83 -24.59
C ARG A 387 4.44 11.42 -24.77
N SER A 388 3.56 11.01 -23.87
CA SER A 388 2.86 9.73 -23.88
C SER A 388 1.49 9.84 -23.22
N ASN A 389 0.70 8.76 -23.22
CA ASN A 389 -0.56 8.71 -22.47
C ASN A 389 -0.33 8.72 -20.94
N ASP A 390 0.79 8.18 -20.47
CA ASP A 390 1.11 8.17 -19.05
C ASP A 390 1.49 9.60 -18.61
N ALA A 391 2.36 10.27 -19.38
CA ALA A 391 2.70 11.68 -19.15
C ALA A 391 1.48 12.60 -19.21
N MET A 392 0.58 12.39 -20.19
CA MET A 392 -0.70 13.11 -20.26
C MET A 392 -1.53 12.88 -18.99
N SER A 393 -1.66 11.64 -18.51
CA SER A 393 -2.44 11.34 -17.30
C SER A 393 -1.82 12.00 -16.05
N TRP A 394 -0.49 11.97 -15.92
CA TRP A 394 0.22 12.59 -14.79
C TRP A 394 0.07 14.11 -14.77
N PHE A 395 0.45 14.79 -15.86
CA PHE A 395 0.50 16.26 -15.87
C PHE A 395 -0.89 16.93 -15.93
N THR A 396 -1.92 16.21 -16.38
CA THR A 396 -3.31 16.67 -16.27
C THR A 396 -3.90 16.47 -14.88
N GLY A 397 -3.33 15.60 -14.03
CA GLY A 397 -3.90 15.23 -12.74
C GLY A 397 -5.13 14.30 -12.84
N VAL A 398 -5.53 13.89 -14.05
CA VAL A 398 -6.67 12.97 -14.26
C VAL A 398 -6.21 11.53 -14.07
N ILE A 399 -5.91 11.19 -12.81
CA ILE A 399 -5.38 9.90 -12.39
C ILE A 399 -6.42 9.17 -11.54
N LEU A 400 -6.78 7.97 -11.99
CA LEU A 400 -7.66 7.11 -11.21
C LEU A 400 -6.91 6.48 -10.02
N PRO A 401 -7.58 6.33 -8.86
CA PRO A 401 -6.97 5.68 -7.69
C PRO A 401 -6.62 4.22 -8.00
N GLY A 402 -5.69 3.67 -7.25
CA GLY A 402 -5.32 2.26 -7.33
C GLY A 402 -3.90 2.00 -7.84
N PRO A 403 -3.62 0.74 -8.19
CA PRO A 403 -2.27 0.27 -8.49
C PRO A 403 -1.71 0.78 -9.82
N THR A 404 -2.47 1.58 -10.59
CA THR A 404 -2.07 2.13 -11.88
C THR A 404 -1.21 3.39 -11.73
N LEU A 405 -1.44 4.22 -10.70
CA LEU A 405 -0.70 5.47 -10.48
C LEU A 405 0.83 5.28 -10.41
N PRO A 406 1.38 4.28 -9.67
CA PRO A 406 2.82 4.03 -9.67
C PRO A 406 3.42 3.92 -11.06
N TRP A 407 2.70 3.27 -11.98
CA TRP A 407 3.18 3.02 -13.34
C TRP A 407 3.07 4.27 -14.21
N VAL A 408 1.98 5.02 -14.08
CA VAL A 408 1.83 6.33 -14.74
C VAL A 408 2.99 7.24 -14.35
N LEU A 409 3.34 7.29 -13.06
CA LEU A 409 4.43 8.10 -12.53
C LEU A 409 5.80 7.67 -13.08
N MET A 410 6.13 6.38 -13.00
CA MET A 410 7.42 5.87 -13.49
C MET A 410 7.56 5.99 -15.01
N ASN A 411 6.52 5.67 -15.78
CA ASN A 411 6.55 5.84 -17.24
C ASN A 411 6.71 7.32 -17.61
N THR A 412 6.07 8.23 -16.86
CA THR A 412 6.26 9.68 -17.05
C THR A 412 7.70 10.12 -16.78
N LEU A 413 8.35 9.57 -15.74
CA LEU A 413 9.77 9.84 -15.47
C LEU A 413 10.65 9.36 -16.65
N ILE A 414 10.40 8.14 -17.12
CA ILE A 414 11.11 7.55 -18.27
C ILE A 414 10.91 8.42 -19.52
N ASP A 415 9.70 8.88 -19.80
CA ASP A 415 9.38 9.74 -20.95
C ASP A 415 10.04 11.13 -20.87
N CYS A 416 10.43 11.57 -19.67
CA CYS A 416 11.15 12.83 -19.44
C CYS A 416 12.67 12.69 -19.62
N ASP A 417 13.23 11.48 -19.53
CA ASP A 417 14.66 11.20 -19.73
C ASP A 417 14.92 10.66 -21.15
N LYS A 418 15.52 11.46 -22.03
CA LYS A 418 15.73 11.07 -23.44
C LYS A 418 16.73 9.92 -23.59
N ASP A 419 17.61 9.71 -22.60
CA ASP A 419 18.64 8.68 -22.63
C ASP A 419 18.10 7.27 -22.32
N THR A 420 16.86 7.16 -21.82
CA THR A 420 16.22 5.86 -21.56
C THR A 420 15.96 5.07 -22.84
N GLY A 421 15.73 5.76 -23.96
CA GLY A 421 15.47 5.14 -25.25
C GLY A 421 14.15 4.33 -25.30
N PRO A 422 13.89 3.59 -26.40
CA PRO A 422 12.60 2.94 -26.62
C PRO A 422 12.43 1.61 -25.86
N LEU A 423 13.46 1.08 -25.21
CA LEU A 423 13.43 -0.26 -24.61
C LEU A 423 12.57 -0.33 -23.36
N LEU A 424 12.43 0.78 -22.62
CA LEU A 424 11.63 0.83 -21.40
C LEU A 424 10.12 1.06 -21.65
N LYS A 425 9.71 1.31 -22.91
CA LYS A 425 8.30 1.55 -23.28
C LYS A 425 7.38 0.36 -22.99
N TYR A 426 7.94 -0.82 -22.76
CA TYR A 426 7.18 -2.04 -22.50
C TYR A 426 6.79 -2.20 -21.03
N LEU A 427 7.26 -1.31 -20.16
CA LEU A 427 6.89 -1.29 -18.75
C LEU A 427 5.38 -1.01 -18.60
N THR A 428 4.67 -1.93 -17.95
CA THR A 428 3.20 -1.84 -17.85
C THR A 428 2.66 -2.46 -16.56
N HIS A 429 1.64 -1.80 -15.99
CA HIS A 429 0.90 -2.26 -14.82
C HIS A 429 0.18 -3.60 -14.99
N ILE A 430 0.04 -4.08 -16.24
CA ILE A 430 -0.55 -5.40 -16.54
C ILE A 430 0.36 -6.55 -16.10
N TYR A 431 1.67 -6.34 -16.10
CA TYR A 431 2.67 -7.27 -15.57
C TYR A 431 3.27 -6.65 -14.31
N PRO A 432 2.61 -6.77 -13.14
CA PRO A 432 3.03 -6.05 -11.96
C PRO A 432 4.35 -6.56 -11.38
N SER A 433 4.67 -7.85 -11.56
CA SER A 433 5.89 -8.51 -11.10
C SER A 433 7.06 -8.18 -12.03
N SER A 434 7.43 -6.91 -12.10
CA SER A 434 8.37 -6.42 -13.11
C SER A 434 9.20 -5.25 -12.59
N GLY A 435 10.28 -4.98 -13.32
CA GLY A 435 11.18 -3.88 -13.10
C GLY A 435 12.08 -3.71 -14.31
N PHE A 436 13.15 -2.95 -14.15
CA PHE A 436 14.09 -2.72 -15.22
C PHE A 436 15.49 -2.38 -14.70
N GLN A 437 16.49 -2.66 -15.53
CA GLN A 437 17.82 -2.09 -15.38
C GLN A 437 17.91 -0.83 -16.24
N TYR A 438 18.45 0.24 -15.66
CA TYR A 438 18.84 1.44 -16.39
C TYR A 438 20.22 1.89 -15.92
N ARG A 439 21.18 1.90 -16.86
CA ARG A 439 22.60 2.14 -16.60
C ARG A 439 23.16 1.13 -15.60
N ALA A 440 23.61 1.57 -14.43
CA ALA A 440 24.21 0.74 -13.39
C ALA A 440 23.31 0.62 -12.15
N THR A 441 21.99 0.65 -12.34
CA THR A 441 21.00 0.55 -11.27
C THR A 441 19.76 -0.21 -11.74
N THR A 442 19.08 -0.91 -10.83
CA THR A 442 17.79 -1.55 -11.10
C THR A 442 16.67 -0.90 -10.29
N TYR A 443 15.46 -0.90 -10.85
CA TYR A 443 14.25 -0.35 -10.24
C TYR A 443 13.12 -1.38 -10.34
N TRP A 444 12.41 -1.57 -9.24
CA TRP A 444 11.43 -2.65 -9.13
C TRP A 444 10.09 -2.11 -8.63
N SER A 445 9.00 -2.63 -9.18
CA SER A 445 7.68 -2.35 -8.63
C SER A 445 7.56 -2.97 -7.23
N TYR A 446 6.70 -2.39 -6.39
CA TYR A 446 6.36 -2.94 -5.07
C TYR A 446 5.76 -4.36 -5.10
N ARG A 447 5.28 -4.82 -6.27
CA ARG A 447 4.74 -6.17 -6.47
C ARG A 447 5.80 -7.19 -6.90
N CYS A 448 6.99 -6.74 -7.25
CA CYS A 448 8.09 -7.62 -7.65
C CYS A 448 8.84 -8.13 -6.41
N ILE A 449 8.98 -9.46 -6.28
CA ILE A 449 9.71 -10.05 -5.16
C ILE A 449 11.17 -9.59 -5.07
N VAL A 450 11.81 -9.31 -6.22
CA VAL A 450 13.17 -8.75 -6.26
C VAL A 450 13.23 -7.42 -5.51
N GLY A 451 12.30 -6.50 -5.81
CA GLY A 451 12.20 -5.22 -5.11
C GLY A 451 11.88 -5.39 -3.62
N LYS A 452 10.97 -6.30 -3.28
CA LYS A 452 10.61 -6.60 -1.88
C LYS A 452 11.81 -7.08 -1.05
N VAL A 453 12.67 -7.91 -1.63
CA VAL A 453 13.89 -8.42 -0.96
C VAL A 453 14.98 -7.35 -0.92
N LEU A 454 15.30 -6.74 -2.07
CA LEU A 454 16.36 -5.73 -2.17
C LEU A 454 15.98 -4.39 -1.52
N GLY A 455 14.72 -4.17 -1.16
CA GLY A 455 14.30 -3.03 -0.36
C GLY A 455 15.02 -2.94 1.00
N ALA A 456 15.53 -4.06 1.52
CA ALA A 456 16.37 -4.05 2.72
C ALA A 456 17.83 -3.65 2.47
N SER A 457 18.27 -3.61 1.20
CA SER A 457 19.66 -3.27 0.87
C SER A 457 19.96 -1.81 1.20
N ARG A 458 21.22 -1.57 1.56
CA ARG A 458 21.77 -0.23 1.79
C ARG A 458 21.45 0.76 0.68
N GLY A 459 20.99 1.95 1.06
CA GLY A 459 20.75 3.07 0.15
C GLY A 459 19.53 2.93 -0.77
N VAL A 460 18.80 1.81 -0.68
CA VAL A 460 17.55 1.60 -1.42
C VAL A 460 16.42 2.39 -0.78
N ASN A 461 15.64 3.09 -1.60
CA ASN A 461 14.47 3.84 -1.18
C ASN A 461 13.20 3.24 -1.76
N GLN A 462 12.06 3.66 -1.20
CA GLN A 462 10.75 3.42 -1.77
C GLN A 462 9.97 4.73 -1.85
N VAL A 463 9.31 4.96 -2.98
CA VAL A 463 8.41 6.09 -3.18
C VAL A 463 7.33 5.70 -4.18
N ALA A 464 6.08 6.04 -3.87
CA ALA A 464 4.92 5.87 -4.77
C ALA A 464 4.85 4.50 -5.48
N GLY A 465 5.17 3.41 -4.77
CA GLY A 465 5.10 2.04 -5.30
C GLY A 465 6.31 1.56 -6.11
N TRP A 466 7.40 2.33 -6.16
CA TRP A 466 8.67 1.92 -6.75
C TRP A 466 9.78 1.82 -5.72
N ILE A 467 10.67 0.86 -5.92
CA ILE A 467 11.78 0.52 -5.04
C ILE A 467 13.08 0.64 -5.85
N GLY A 468 14.02 1.45 -5.34
CA GLY A 468 15.31 1.69 -5.98
C GLY A 468 16.08 2.87 -5.37
N PRO A 469 17.31 3.11 -5.83
CA PRO A 469 18.05 2.30 -6.80
C PRO A 469 18.58 1.02 -6.15
N CYS A 470 18.41 -0.13 -6.80
CA CYS A 470 18.98 -1.41 -6.37
C CYS A 470 20.25 -1.75 -7.17
N ASN A 471 21.04 -2.70 -6.67
CA ASN A 471 22.26 -3.18 -7.32
C ASN A 471 22.01 -3.57 -8.80
N TYR A 472 22.99 -3.27 -9.65
CA TYR A 472 22.97 -3.72 -11.04
C TYR A 472 23.35 -5.18 -11.16
N THR A 473 23.10 -5.76 -12.33
CA THR A 473 23.52 -7.10 -12.68
C THR A 473 24.11 -7.13 -14.09
N PRO A 474 25.19 -7.90 -14.30
CA PRO A 474 25.72 -8.15 -15.63
C PRO A 474 24.83 -9.11 -16.45
N ASP A 475 23.86 -9.79 -15.83
CA ASP A 475 22.96 -10.72 -16.52
C ASP A 475 21.90 -10.01 -17.36
N LEU A 476 21.69 -8.70 -17.13
CA LEU A 476 20.76 -7.86 -17.87
C LEU A 476 21.54 -6.85 -18.71
N LYS A 477 20.94 -6.41 -19.82
CA LYS A 477 21.52 -5.33 -20.64
C LYS A 477 21.53 -4.02 -19.86
N ARG A 478 22.31 -3.04 -20.35
CA ARG A 478 22.40 -1.70 -19.76
C ARG A 478 21.03 -1.02 -19.58
N THR A 479 20.12 -1.26 -20.52
CA THR A 479 18.72 -0.80 -20.43
C THR A 479 17.81 -1.96 -20.86
N GLU A 480 17.02 -2.49 -19.93
CA GLU A 480 16.16 -3.66 -20.19
C GLU A 480 15.00 -3.75 -19.21
N CYS A 481 13.78 -3.91 -19.73
CA CYS A 481 12.61 -4.28 -18.93
C CYS A 481 12.57 -5.80 -18.68
N VAL A 482 12.20 -6.16 -17.46
CA VAL A 482 12.29 -7.54 -16.98
C VAL A 482 10.98 -7.92 -16.28
N HIS A 483 10.42 -9.06 -16.69
CA HIS A 483 9.35 -9.73 -15.95
C HIS A 483 9.95 -10.81 -15.04
N ILE A 484 9.51 -10.87 -13.80
CA ILE A 484 9.98 -11.87 -12.83
C ILE A 484 8.92 -12.94 -12.67
N ARG A 485 9.32 -14.20 -12.87
CA ARG A 485 8.50 -15.35 -12.56
C ARG A 485 8.48 -15.54 -11.05
N GLN A 486 7.30 -15.40 -10.46
CA GLN A 486 7.05 -15.62 -9.04
C GLN A 486 5.73 -16.34 -8.87
N SER A 487 5.70 -17.32 -7.96
CA SER A 487 4.52 -18.13 -7.64
C SER A 487 3.80 -17.59 -6.42
N SER A 488 2.53 -17.94 -6.25
CA SER A 488 1.84 -17.67 -4.98
C SER A 488 2.46 -18.55 -3.87
N PRO A 489 2.68 -18.00 -2.66
CA PRO A 489 3.26 -18.77 -1.57
C PRO A 489 2.29 -19.87 -1.10
N PRO A 490 2.80 -20.97 -0.51
CA PRO A 490 2.00 -22.07 0.03
C PRO A 490 1.33 -21.71 1.38
N GLU A 491 0.58 -20.60 1.42
CA GLU A 491 -0.06 -20.09 2.63
C GLU A 491 -1.55 -20.48 2.71
N TYR A 492 -2.09 -20.50 3.94
CA TYR A 492 -3.53 -20.63 4.16
C TYR A 492 -4.24 -19.29 3.96
N ASN A 493 -5.45 -19.33 3.39
CA ASN A 493 -6.27 -18.14 3.22
C ASN A 493 -6.79 -17.64 4.58
N ILE A 494 -6.68 -16.33 4.79
CA ILE A 494 -7.28 -15.66 5.96
C ILE A 494 -8.80 -15.74 5.86
N THR A 495 -9.45 -16.15 6.94
CA THR A 495 -10.91 -16.29 7.05
C THR A 495 -11.52 -15.14 7.86
N THR A 496 -12.85 -14.99 7.83
CA THR A 496 -13.57 -14.05 8.73
C THR A 496 -13.27 -14.32 10.20
N THR A 497 -13.16 -15.60 10.60
CA THR A 497 -12.79 -15.99 11.97
C THR A 497 -11.38 -15.54 12.34
N ASP A 498 -10.42 -15.60 11.41
CA ASP A 498 -9.07 -15.06 11.64
C ASP A 498 -9.11 -13.53 11.88
N ILE A 499 -9.96 -12.82 11.13
CA ILE A 499 -10.16 -11.37 11.28
C ILE A 499 -10.81 -11.04 12.63
N ASP A 500 -11.90 -11.73 13.00
CA ASP A 500 -12.64 -11.49 14.25
C ASP A 500 -11.78 -11.77 15.49
N THR A 501 -10.92 -12.80 15.43
CA THR A 501 -10.02 -13.21 16.53
C THR A 501 -8.68 -12.48 16.55
N MET A 502 -8.46 -11.50 15.66
CA MET A 502 -7.17 -10.80 15.57
C MET A 502 -6.78 -10.10 16.89
N GLY A 503 -7.76 -9.55 17.62
CA GLY A 503 -7.56 -8.90 18.91
C GLY A 503 -7.00 -9.85 19.96
N SER A 504 -7.64 -11.00 20.15
CA SER A 504 -7.20 -11.99 21.12
C SER A 504 -5.83 -12.57 20.76
N ARG A 505 -5.53 -12.75 19.46
CA ARG A 505 -4.24 -13.27 18.96
C ARG A 505 -3.09 -12.25 19.00
N SER A 506 -3.35 -11.02 19.41
CA SER A 506 -2.33 -9.97 19.59
C SER A 506 -2.32 -9.38 21.00
N HIS A 507 -3.21 -9.82 21.88
CA HIS A 507 -3.39 -9.27 23.21
C HIS A 507 -2.14 -9.53 24.09
N PRO A 508 -1.55 -8.50 24.72
CA PRO A 508 -0.30 -8.65 25.46
C PRO A 508 -0.43 -9.49 26.74
N LEU A 509 -1.62 -9.54 27.36
CA LEU A 509 -1.87 -10.34 28.57
C LEU A 509 -2.21 -11.82 28.28
N GLY A 510 -2.32 -12.21 27.01
CA GLY A 510 -2.96 -13.47 26.66
C GLY A 510 -4.48 -13.44 26.91
N PRO A 511 -5.12 -14.60 27.15
CA PRO A 511 -6.56 -14.72 27.40
C PRO A 511 -7.04 -13.90 28.60
N ASP A 512 -8.31 -13.48 28.57
CA ASP A 512 -8.93 -12.76 29.69
C ASP A 512 -8.95 -13.64 30.96
N ALA A 513 -8.34 -13.14 32.04
CA ALA A 513 -8.24 -13.80 33.32
C ALA A 513 -8.38 -12.79 34.47
N LEU A 514 -8.71 -13.29 35.66
CA LEU A 514 -8.77 -12.46 36.87
C LEU A 514 -7.38 -12.24 37.49
N GLU A 515 -6.45 -13.13 37.17
CA GLU A 515 -5.13 -13.23 37.76
C GLU A 515 -4.10 -13.53 36.66
N TYR A 516 -2.97 -12.84 36.71
CA TYR A 516 -1.89 -12.94 35.74
C TYR A 516 -0.57 -13.20 36.46
N PRO A 517 -0.14 -14.47 36.61
CA PRO A 517 1.14 -14.83 37.21
C PRO A 517 2.31 -14.19 36.46
N ALA A 518 3.27 -13.62 37.18
CA ALA A 518 4.42 -12.97 36.56
C ALA A 518 5.36 -13.96 35.84
N GLU A 519 5.39 -15.22 36.26
CA GLU A 519 6.15 -16.31 35.64
C GLU A 519 5.62 -16.74 34.26
N ASP A 520 4.38 -16.41 33.92
CA ASP A 520 3.78 -16.68 32.61
C ASP A 520 4.34 -15.76 31.51
N TYR A 521 5.17 -14.79 31.88
CA TYR A 521 5.70 -13.78 31.00
C TYR A 521 7.21 -13.75 30.99
N GLU A 522 7.78 -13.57 29.80
CA GLU A 522 9.22 -13.48 29.60
C GLU A 522 9.59 -12.15 28.93
N LEU A 523 10.70 -11.55 29.37
CA LEU A 523 11.28 -10.39 28.71
C LEU A 523 12.24 -10.83 27.60
N LEU A 524 11.86 -10.57 26.36
CA LEU A 524 12.67 -10.90 25.19
C LEU A 524 13.55 -9.73 24.78
N ILE A 525 14.86 -9.96 24.70
CA ILE A 525 15.85 -9.00 24.24
C ILE A 525 16.70 -9.68 23.16
N PRO A 526 16.67 -9.19 21.90
CA PRO A 526 17.54 -9.69 20.83
C PRO A 526 19.02 -9.52 21.19
N ASP A 527 19.89 -10.40 20.71
CA ASP A 527 21.32 -10.29 20.95
C ASP A 527 21.95 -9.19 20.06
N THR A 528 22.22 -8.04 20.67
CA THR A 528 22.85 -6.90 20.00
C THR A 528 24.37 -6.86 20.15
N GLU A 529 24.97 -7.75 20.95
CA GLU A 529 26.40 -7.72 21.25
C GLU A 529 27.20 -8.60 20.28
N ASP A 530 26.70 -9.80 20.00
CA ASP A 530 27.34 -10.76 19.09
C ASP A 530 26.60 -10.81 17.75
N VAL A 531 26.80 -9.74 16.95
CA VAL A 531 26.15 -9.54 15.66
C VAL A 531 27.15 -9.77 14.52
N THR A 532 26.73 -10.60 13.57
CA THR A 532 27.52 -10.95 12.39
C THR A 532 27.51 -9.87 11.31
N ASP A 533 28.65 -9.58 10.71
CA ASP A 533 28.78 -8.65 9.58
C ASP A 533 29.42 -9.31 8.34
N VAL A 534 29.41 -10.65 8.29
CA VAL A 534 30.13 -11.45 7.28
C VAL A 534 29.27 -11.81 6.06
N ILE A 535 27.94 -11.81 6.18
CA ILE A 535 27.07 -12.12 5.03
C ILE A 535 27.13 -10.96 4.03
N ARG A 536 27.39 -11.28 2.76
CA ARG A 536 27.46 -10.30 1.67
C ARG A 536 26.69 -10.74 0.45
N VAL A 537 25.99 -9.81 -0.20
CA VAL A 537 25.43 -10.04 -1.53
C VAL A 537 26.55 -10.03 -2.56
N GLU A 538 26.83 -11.16 -3.21
CA GLU A 538 27.85 -11.27 -4.27
C GLU A 538 27.30 -10.81 -5.62
N LYS A 539 26.09 -11.28 -5.96
CA LYS A 539 25.50 -11.05 -7.28
C LYS A 539 23.98 -11.24 -7.27
N LEU A 540 23.29 -10.43 -8.07
CA LEU A 540 21.92 -10.70 -8.52
C LEU A 540 21.97 -11.51 -9.81
N SER A 541 21.37 -12.71 -9.80
CA SER A 541 21.32 -13.59 -10.96
C SER A 541 19.94 -13.59 -11.61
N PHE A 542 19.91 -13.46 -12.93
CA PHE A 542 18.70 -13.52 -13.74
C PHE A 542 18.88 -14.56 -14.84
N GLN A 543 18.09 -15.63 -14.76
CA GLN A 543 18.11 -16.69 -15.76
C GLN A 543 16.82 -16.63 -16.59
N PRO A 544 16.90 -16.51 -17.92
CA PRO A 544 15.71 -16.55 -18.76
C PRO A 544 14.88 -17.80 -18.49
N SER A 545 13.59 -17.61 -18.21
CA SER A 545 12.66 -18.73 -18.02
C SER A 545 12.60 -19.58 -19.29
N ARG A 546 12.61 -20.90 -19.12
CA ARG A 546 12.42 -21.86 -20.23
C ARG A 546 11.07 -21.68 -20.90
N GLU A 547 10.06 -21.30 -20.11
CA GLU A 547 8.73 -20.96 -20.57
C GLU A 547 8.64 -19.44 -20.67
N GLN A 548 8.61 -18.93 -21.90
CA GLN A 548 8.30 -17.53 -22.16
C GLN A 548 6.79 -17.43 -22.39
N PRO A 549 6.05 -16.61 -21.62
CA PRO A 549 4.63 -16.40 -21.88
C PRO A 549 4.46 -15.78 -23.27
N GLU A 550 3.41 -16.19 -23.99
CA GLU A 550 3.06 -15.58 -25.27
C GLU A 550 2.70 -14.10 -25.06
N THR A 551 3.65 -13.21 -25.34
CA THR A 551 3.39 -11.77 -25.24
C THR A 551 2.96 -11.23 -26.60
N ARG A 552 1.96 -10.35 -26.59
CA ARG A 552 1.54 -9.59 -27.79
C ARG A 552 2.49 -8.44 -28.14
N MET A 553 3.63 -8.33 -27.44
CA MET A 553 4.51 -7.16 -27.47
C MET A 553 5.60 -7.24 -28.55
N GLY A 554 5.56 -8.27 -29.40
CA GLY A 554 6.52 -8.48 -30.48
C GLY A 554 7.84 -9.08 -30.00
N PRO A 555 8.82 -9.25 -30.91
CA PRO A 555 10.11 -9.89 -30.61
C PRO A 555 10.98 -9.11 -29.62
N ASP A 556 10.76 -7.80 -29.48
CA ASP A 556 11.50 -6.92 -28.57
C ASP A 556 10.83 -6.77 -27.19
N GLY A 557 9.78 -7.54 -26.92
CA GLY A 557 9.08 -7.50 -25.62
C GLY A 557 9.95 -7.99 -24.46
N PRO A 558 9.63 -7.57 -23.21
CA PRO A 558 10.35 -7.97 -22.02
C PRO A 558 10.27 -9.48 -21.81
N MET A 559 11.43 -10.10 -21.58
CA MET A 559 11.52 -11.52 -21.26
C MET A 559 11.16 -11.78 -19.80
N THR A 560 10.72 -13.01 -19.54
CA THR A 560 10.48 -13.51 -18.18
C THR A 560 11.71 -14.23 -17.65
N PHE A 561 12.11 -13.93 -16.42
CA PHE A 561 13.31 -14.46 -15.76
C PHE A 561 12.97 -15.10 -14.41
N ASP A 562 13.77 -16.10 -14.05
CA ASP A 562 13.95 -16.55 -12.68
C ASP A 562 15.05 -15.73 -12.02
N ALA A 563 14.73 -15.10 -10.89
CA ALA A 563 15.67 -14.30 -10.13
C ALA A 563 16.24 -15.07 -8.92
N ALA A 564 17.50 -14.84 -8.61
CA ALA A 564 18.14 -15.29 -7.38
C ALA A 564 19.13 -14.25 -6.86
N VAL A 565 19.30 -14.21 -5.54
CA VAL A 565 20.39 -13.46 -4.89
C VAL A 565 21.42 -14.47 -4.42
N ILE A 566 22.68 -14.26 -4.81
CA ILE A 566 23.80 -15.11 -4.41
C ILE A 566 24.52 -14.42 -3.25
N PHE A 567 24.66 -15.12 -2.14
CA PHE A 567 25.28 -14.60 -0.93
C PHE A 567 26.59 -15.32 -0.61
N ALA A 568 27.61 -14.59 -0.19
CA ALA A 568 28.77 -15.15 0.49
C ALA A 568 28.43 -15.26 1.98
N CYS A 569 28.42 -16.48 2.52
CA CYS A 569 28.17 -16.76 3.93
C CYS A 569 29.00 -17.97 4.37
N GLY A 570 29.73 -17.85 5.48
CA GLY A 570 30.54 -18.96 6.02
C GLY A 570 31.66 -19.45 5.10
N GLY A 571 32.12 -18.61 4.15
CA GLY A 571 33.12 -18.98 3.14
C GLY A 571 32.57 -19.72 1.92
N GLU A 572 31.25 -19.89 1.82
CA GLU A 572 30.56 -20.53 0.68
C GLU A 572 29.58 -19.58 0.01
N SER A 573 29.26 -19.83 -1.27
CA SER A 573 28.26 -19.08 -2.03
C SER A 573 26.90 -19.78 -1.97
N TRP A 574 25.89 -19.11 -1.45
CA TRP A 574 24.54 -19.61 -1.25
C TRP A 574 23.54 -18.93 -2.20
N PRO A 575 23.02 -19.63 -3.22
CA PRO A 575 22.04 -19.07 -4.14
C PRO A 575 20.60 -19.15 -3.58
N MET A 576 20.04 -18.01 -3.18
CA MET A 576 18.65 -17.89 -2.77
C MET A 576 17.75 -17.50 -3.95
N ARG A 577 17.06 -18.49 -4.51
CA ARG A 577 16.04 -18.29 -5.55
C ARG A 577 14.82 -17.53 -5.02
N LEU A 578 14.40 -16.47 -5.70
CA LEU A 578 13.26 -15.65 -5.33
C LEU A 578 11.97 -16.19 -5.98
N ARG A 579 11.48 -17.33 -5.47
CA ARG A 579 10.45 -18.14 -6.15
C ARG A 579 9.03 -17.65 -5.89
N TYR A 580 8.77 -17.09 -4.72
CA TYR A 580 7.42 -16.82 -4.23
C TYR A 580 7.17 -15.32 -3.98
N ASP A 581 5.97 -14.85 -4.34
CA ASP A 581 5.49 -13.49 -4.03
C ASP A 581 4.99 -13.41 -2.58
N VAL A 582 5.93 -13.42 -1.63
CA VAL A 582 5.64 -13.28 -0.19
C VAL A 582 5.43 -11.83 0.22
N ASP A 583 4.81 -11.60 1.38
CA ASP A 583 4.68 -10.28 1.97
C ASP A 583 5.70 -10.07 3.10
N PHE A 584 6.43 -8.96 3.02
CA PHE A 584 7.14 -8.41 4.16
C PHE A 584 6.26 -7.33 4.77
N ILE A 585 5.77 -7.57 5.98
CA ILE A 585 4.82 -6.70 6.68
C ILE A 585 5.63 -5.80 7.60
N ALA A 586 5.59 -4.48 7.43
CA ALA A 586 6.24 -3.56 8.35
C ALA A 586 5.57 -3.69 9.73
N ALA A 587 6.36 -3.99 10.76
CA ALA A 587 5.83 -4.08 12.10
C ALA A 587 5.41 -2.70 12.60
N TYR A 588 4.31 -2.65 13.34
CA TYR A 588 3.85 -1.42 13.96
C TYR A 588 4.78 -1.01 15.13
N PRO A 589 5.17 0.28 15.22
CA PRO A 589 5.97 0.78 16.34
C PRO A 589 5.24 0.59 17.68
N CYS A 590 5.91 -0.03 18.65
CA CYS A 590 5.43 -0.11 20.03
C CYS A 590 5.79 1.18 20.79
N HIS A 591 5.07 1.49 21.87
CA HIS A 591 5.40 2.64 22.72
C HIS A 591 6.12 2.18 23.98
N GLN A 592 7.25 2.82 24.30
CA GLN A 592 8.03 2.57 25.52
C GLN A 592 8.39 1.09 25.73
N GLY A 593 8.73 0.35 24.67
CA GLY A 593 9.26 -1.01 24.79
C GLY A 593 10.57 -1.09 25.59
N PRO A 594 11.08 -2.30 25.92
CA PRO A 594 10.61 -3.62 25.48
C PRO A 594 9.47 -4.20 26.34
N HIS A 595 8.50 -4.84 25.70
CA HIS A 595 7.38 -5.52 26.38
C HIS A 595 7.68 -6.99 26.61
N VAL A 596 7.02 -7.59 27.60
CA VAL A 596 7.08 -9.03 27.83
C VAL A 596 6.17 -9.81 26.89
N LEU A 597 6.44 -11.10 26.75
CA LEU A 597 5.68 -12.04 25.94
C LEU A 597 5.06 -13.12 26.84
N PHE A 598 3.76 -13.35 26.68
CA PHE A 598 3.04 -14.44 27.34
C PHE A 598 3.43 -15.81 26.75
N TYR A 599 3.56 -16.84 27.59
CA TYR A 599 4.15 -18.13 27.21
C TYR A 599 3.44 -18.87 26.07
N ASP A 600 2.12 -18.68 25.89
CA ASP A 600 1.38 -19.33 24.79
C ASP A 600 1.77 -18.81 23.40
N TYR A 601 2.43 -17.66 23.30
CA TYR A 601 3.01 -17.19 22.04
C TYR A 601 4.30 -17.94 21.73
N ALA A 602 4.17 -19.21 21.34
CA ALA A 602 5.31 -20.07 21.02
C ALA A 602 6.21 -19.45 19.94
N TYR A 603 7.52 -19.43 20.19
CA TYR A 603 8.49 -18.91 19.22
C TYR A 603 9.81 -19.68 19.28
N LYS A 604 10.64 -19.48 18.25
CA LYS A 604 12.04 -19.92 18.20
C LYS A 604 12.87 -18.74 17.70
N ALA A 605 13.83 -18.27 18.48
CA ALA A 605 14.80 -17.27 18.04
C ALA A 605 16.03 -17.95 17.43
N ILE A 606 16.58 -17.37 16.37
CA ILE A 606 17.86 -17.75 15.77
C ILE A 606 18.58 -16.50 15.26
N LYS A 607 19.92 -16.48 15.30
CA LYS A 607 20.68 -15.49 14.54
C LYS A 607 20.68 -15.86 13.06
N VAL A 608 20.81 -14.85 12.21
CA VAL A 608 20.76 -15.01 10.75
C VAL A 608 21.84 -15.96 10.20
N ASP A 609 23.01 -16.04 10.84
CA ASP A 609 24.14 -16.91 10.49
C ASP A 609 24.20 -18.22 11.29
N GLU A 610 23.32 -18.40 12.29
CA GLU A 610 23.24 -19.62 13.11
C GLU A 610 22.30 -20.66 12.49
N GLY A 611 22.61 -21.08 11.25
CA GLY A 611 21.94 -22.21 10.61
C GLY A 611 20.56 -21.91 10.01
N LEU A 612 20.25 -20.63 9.70
CA LEU A 612 19.05 -20.27 8.92
C LEU A 612 18.97 -21.03 7.59
N VAL A 613 20.13 -21.24 6.96
CA VAL A 613 20.26 -21.97 5.69
C VAL A 613 19.80 -23.42 5.81
N ASP A 614 20.00 -24.04 6.97
CA ASP A 614 19.68 -25.45 7.24
C ASP A 614 18.19 -25.67 7.54
N ILE A 615 17.40 -24.60 7.66
CA ILE A 615 15.95 -24.68 7.84
C ILE A 615 15.28 -24.75 6.46
N HIS A 616 14.64 -25.89 6.18
CA HIS A 616 13.98 -26.16 4.90
C HIS A 616 12.46 -26.33 5.01
N ASP A 617 11.97 -26.78 6.17
CA ASP A 617 10.56 -27.15 6.38
C ASP A 617 9.89 -26.28 7.45
N TRP A 618 10.04 -24.96 7.37
CA TRP A 618 9.34 -24.04 8.28
C TRP A 618 7.95 -23.67 7.73
N GLY A 619 6.95 -23.59 8.61
CA GLY A 619 5.62 -23.07 8.29
C GLY A 619 4.64 -24.06 7.64
N PRO A 620 3.50 -23.55 7.14
CA PRO A 620 2.46 -24.32 6.48
C PRO A 620 2.96 -25.24 5.36
N HIS A 621 2.80 -26.55 5.55
CA HIS A 621 2.90 -27.50 4.44
C HIS A 621 1.48 -27.91 4.06
N PRO A 622 0.88 -27.34 3.00
CA PRO A 622 -0.39 -27.84 2.50
C PRO A 622 -0.18 -29.32 2.13
N ARG A 623 -0.70 -30.22 2.97
CA ARG A 623 -0.49 -31.66 2.86
C ARG A 623 -0.98 -32.15 1.50
N SER A 624 -0.07 -32.50 0.61
CA SER A 624 -0.38 -33.36 -0.53
C SER A 624 -0.37 -34.80 -0.04
N HIS A 625 -1.57 -35.34 0.18
CA HIS A 625 -1.88 -36.73 0.57
C HIS A 625 -1.43 -37.20 1.98
N PRO A 626 -2.23 -38.05 2.65
CA PRO A 626 -1.85 -38.62 3.94
C PRO A 626 -0.78 -39.70 3.72
N SER A 627 0.48 -39.35 3.91
CA SER A 627 1.52 -40.32 4.21
C SER A 627 1.32 -40.78 5.66
N THR A 628 0.86 -42.03 5.80
CA THR A 628 0.68 -42.77 7.05
C THR A 628 1.83 -42.59 8.05
N PRO A 629 1.55 -42.45 9.36
CA PRO A 629 2.59 -42.31 10.38
C PRO A 629 3.33 -43.64 10.57
N ARG A 630 4.65 -43.64 10.36
CA ARG A 630 5.53 -44.76 10.77
C ARG A 630 5.80 -44.69 12.27
N SER A 631 4.91 -45.26 13.07
CA SER A 631 5.23 -45.71 14.42
C SER A 631 6.09 -46.98 14.34
N ARG A 632 7.28 -46.96 14.95
CA ARG A 632 8.07 -48.16 15.22
C ARG A 632 7.42 -48.90 16.39
N SER A 633 6.74 -50.01 16.12
CA SER A 633 6.43 -51.02 17.12
C SER A 633 6.63 -52.42 16.54
N TYR A 634 7.30 -53.24 17.34
CA TYR A 634 7.61 -54.64 17.08
C TYR A 634 6.33 -55.49 17.09
N SER A 635 6.08 -56.29 16.05
CA SER A 635 5.34 -57.56 16.16
C SER A 635 5.48 -58.43 14.90
N HIS A 636 5.60 -59.73 15.16
CA HIS A 636 5.84 -60.85 14.23
C HIS A 636 4.62 -61.22 13.34
N PRO A 637 4.79 -62.12 12.35
CA PRO A 637 4.03 -62.13 11.10
C PRO A 637 2.92 -63.18 11.06
N THR A 638 1.83 -62.91 10.32
CA THR A 638 1.04 -63.95 9.64
C THR A 638 0.35 -63.41 8.39
N SER A 639 0.80 -63.92 7.25
CA SER A 639 0.09 -64.37 6.04
C SER A 639 -1.28 -63.78 5.64
N ARG A 640 -1.38 -63.41 4.35
CA ARG A 640 -2.30 -63.94 3.30
C ARG A 640 -3.10 -62.90 2.48
N HIS A 641 -2.95 -63.05 1.15
CA HIS A 641 -3.85 -62.75 0.02
C HIS A 641 -3.91 -61.34 -0.61
N SER A 642 -3.35 -61.24 -1.83
CA SER A 642 -3.82 -60.40 -2.97
C SER A 642 -4.99 -61.11 -3.69
N PRO A 643 -5.77 -60.54 -4.64
CA PRO A 643 -5.32 -59.84 -5.89
C PRO A 643 -6.09 -58.54 -6.24
N ALA A 644 -5.45 -57.52 -6.81
CA ALA A 644 -5.32 -57.20 -8.25
C ALA A 644 -6.63 -56.82 -9.00
N SER A 645 -6.72 -55.57 -9.47
CA SER A 645 -7.33 -55.25 -10.77
C SER A 645 -6.83 -53.91 -11.32
N SER A 646 -6.46 -53.98 -12.59
CA SER A 646 -5.85 -53.02 -13.52
C SER A 646 -6.84 -52.13 -14.27
N SER A 647 -6.45 -50.89 -14.62
CA SER A 647 -6.66 -50.20 -15.92
C SER A 647 -6.38 -48.68 -15.77
N LEU A 648 -5.31 -48.10 -16.34
CA LEU A 648 -5.12 -47.61 -17.73
C LEU A 648 -5.86 -46.30 -18.11
N HIS A 649 -5.03 -45.26 -18.32
CA HIS A 649 -5.08 -44.18 -19.34
C HIS A 649 -6.04 -42.98 -19.27
N SER A 650 -5.41 -41.79 -19.15
CA SER A 650 -5.37 -40.68 -20.14
C SER A 650 -5.96 -39.31 -19.74
N ARG A 651 -5.03 -38.35 -19.61
CA ARG A 651 -4.97 -36.99 -20.18
C ARG A 651 -6.21 -36.07 -20.22
N SER A 652 -5.97 -34.94 -19.56
CA SER A 652 -6.11 -33.53 -20.01
C SER A 652 -7.43 -32.76 -19.82
N ASN A 653 -7.20 -31.58 -19.23
CA ASN A 653 -7.84 -30.28 -19.41
C ASN A 653 -8.97 -29.82 -18.49
N SER A 654 -8.58 -28.84 -17.66
CA SER A 654 -9.30 -27.60 -17.36
C SER A 654 -10.77 -27.72 -16.98
N GLN A 655 -11.05 -27.69 -15.68
CA GLN A 655 -12.32 -27.22 -15.18
C GLN A 655 -12.17 -26.56 -13.81
N ALA A 656 -12.88 -25.44 -13.69
CA ALA A 656 -13.04 -24.62 -12.51
C ALA A 656 -13.39 -25.47 -11.27
N LEU A 657 -12.72 -25.20 -10.14
CA LEU A 657 -13.14 -25.76 -8.86
C LEU A 657 -14.39 -25.03 -8.39
N THR A 658 -15.54 -25.65 -8.65
CA THR A 658 -16.72 -25.58 -7.80
C THR A 658 -16.36 -26.06 -6.39
N THR A 659 -16.66 -25.23 -5.40
CA THR A 659 -16.58 -25.50 -3.97
C THR A 659 -17.49 -26.67 -3.61
N GLN A 660 -16.91 -27.86 -3.39
CA GLN A 660 -17.57 -28.89 -2.60
C GLN A 660 -17.40 -28.52 -1.12
N ALA A 661 -18.51 -28.51 -0.39
CA ALA A 661 -18.54 -28.32 1.06
C ALA A 661 -17.69 -29.41 1.74
N GLY A 662 -16.45 -29.04 2.10
CA GLY A 662 -15.57 -29.81 2.96
C GLY A 662 -15.87 -29.58 4.44
N PRO A 663 -15.22 -30.33 5.35
CA PRO A 663 -15.29 -30.08 6.80
C PRO A 663 -14.89 -28.63 7.12
N PRO A 664 -15.26 -28.06 8.29
CA PRO A 664 -15.05 -26.65 8.58
C PRO A 664 -13.60 -26.26 8.25
N SER A 665 -13.44 -25.31 7.32
CA SER A 665 -12.12 -24.87 6.87
C SER A 665 -11.33 -24.41 8.08
N SER A 666 -10.26 -25.13 8.41
CA SER A 666 -9.31 -24.74 9.45
C SER A 666 -8.84 -23.31 9.23
N THR A 667 -8.87 -22.47 10.26
CA THR A 667 -8.45 -21.06 10.18
C THR A 667 -6.96 -20.97 9.87
N ALA A 668 -6.51 -19.89 9.22
CA ALA A 668 -5.08 -19.71 8.91
C ALA A 668 -4.24 -19.69 10.19
N SER A 669 -4.76 -19.07 11.24
CA SER A 669 -4.16 -19.03 12.58
C SER A 669 -3.91 -20.42 13.19
N SER A 670 -4.78 -21.41 12.94
CA SER A 670 -4.63 -22.77 13.51
C SER A 670 -3.40 -23.53 13.00
N HIS A 671 -2.79 -23.05 11.90
CA HIS A 671 -1.58 -23.62 11.32
C HIS A 671 -0.29 -22.92 11.74
N ILE A 672 -0.39 -21.91 12.59
CA ILE A 672 0.77 -21.24 13.18
C ILE A 672 1.08 -21.91 14.52
N GLU A 673 1.91 -22.95 14.47
CA GLU A 673 2.34 -23.67 15.69
C GLU A 673 3.35 -22.86 16.53
N ARG A 674 4.20 -22.08 15.86
CA ARG A 674 5.22 -21.22 16.47
C ARG A 674 5.73 -20.18 15.47
N VAL A 675 6.32 -19.10 15.98
CA VAL A 675 6.95 -18.04 15.17
C VAL A 675 8.48 -18.18 15.16
N LEU A 676 9.11 -18.10 13.99
CA LEU A 676 10.58 -18.00 13.86
C LEU A 676 10.97 -16.53 13.94
N ALA A 677 11.68 -16.15 15.00
CA ALA A 677 12.27 -14.83 15.12
C ALA A 677 13.72 -14.88 14.60
N ILE A 678 13.96 -14.33 13.42
CA ILE A 678 15.26 -14.23 12.79
C ILE A 678 15.91 -12.91 13.22
N GLU A 679 17.01 -13.00 13.95
CA GLU A 679 17.83 -11.86 14.34
C GLU A 679 18.78 -11.48 13.18
N ALA A 680 18.28 -10.64 12.27
CA ALA A 680 19.00 -10.11 11.12
C ALA A 680 19.57 -8.71 11.41
N LEU A 681 20.25 -8.57 12.55
CA LEU A 681 20.85 -7.33 13.01
C LEU A 681 22.18 -7.03 12.31
N GLY A 682 22.71 -5.83 12.43
CA GLY A 682 24.01 -5.46 11.87
C GLY A 682 23.93 -4.89 10.47
N VAL A 683 24.72 -5.43 9.54
CA VAL A 683 24.72 -4.97 8.14
C VAL A 683 23.39 -5.25 7.42
N SER A 684 23.02 -4.37 6.50
CA SER A 684 21.78 -4.49 5.71
C SER A 684 21.64 -5.82 4.95
N ASP A 685 22.75 -6.42 4.52
CA ASP A 685 22.77 -7.71 3.82
C ASP A 685 22.17 -8.87 4.65
N ASN A 686 22.20 -8.79 5.98
CA ASN A 686 21.58 -9.78 6.86
C ASN A 686 20.05 -9.81 6.69
N GLU A 687 19.43 -8.63 6.61
CA GLU A 687 17.99 -8.54 6.37
C GLU A 687 17.65 -8.96 4.93
N VAL A 688 18.48 -8.58 3.94
CA VAL A 688 18.32 -9.04 2.55
C VAL A 688 18.38 -10.56 2.48
N PHE A 689 19.29 -11.20 3.23
CA PHE A 689 19.41 -12.65 3.31
C PHE A 689 18.16 -13.29 3.92
N ALA A 690 17.69 -12.79 5.06
CA ALA A 690 16.47 -13.28 5.71
C ALA A 690 15.23 -13.15 4.81
N ARG A 691 15.08 -12.01 4.12
CA ARG A 691 14.00 -11.79 3.13
C ARG A 691 14.15 -12.73 1.93
N ALA A 692 15.37 -12.96 1.42
CA ALA A 692 15.62 -13.88 0.31
C ALA A 692 15.30 -15.34 0.69
N TRP A 693 15.64 -15.76 1.91
CA TRP A 693 15.28 -17.07 2.44
C TRP A 693 13.75 -17.23 2.53
N CYS A 694 13.05 -16.23 3.04
CA CYS A 694 11.59 -16.18 3.08
C CYS A 694 10.98 -16.34 1.67
N ALA A 695 11.50 -15.60 0.68
CA ALA A 695 11.07 -15.67 -0.71
C ALA A 695 11.41 -17.01 -1.41
N HIS A 696 12.43 -17.72 -0.92
CA HIS A 696 12.81 -19.04 -1.40
C HIS A 696 11.83 -20.12 -1.01
N TRP A 697 11.40 -20.09 0.26
CA TRP A 697 10.52 -21.09 0.87
C TRP A 697 9.03 -20.71 0.82
N GLY A 698 8.71 -19.46 0.49
CA GLY A 698 7.34 -19.00 0.37
C GLY A 698 6.72 -18.61 1.71
N LEU A 699 7.51 -17.94 2.56
CA LEU A 699 7.11 -17.50 3.89
C LEU A 699 6.96 -15.98 3.92
N SER A 700 5.75 -15.47 4.16
CA SER A 700 5.58 -14.06 4.55
C SER A 700 6.12 -13.81 5.95
N ALA A 701 6.61 -12.60 6.21
CA ALA A 701 7.24 -12.25 7.48
C ALA A 701 6.88 -10.84 7.97
N VAL A 702 6.77 -10.67 9.28
CA VAL A 702 6.76 -9.35 9.91
C VAL A 702 8.19 -8.84 10.03
N VAL A 703 8.47 -7.64 9.55
CA VAL A 703 9.79 -6.99 9.59
C VAL A 703 9.75 -5.89 10.65
N ALA A 704 10.48 -6.11 11.74
CA ALA A 704 10.50 -5.21 12.88
C ALA A 704 11.87 -4.55 13.04
N ASN A 705 11.89 -3.21 12.99
CA ASN A 705 13.07 -2.46 13.42
C ASN A 705 13.11 -2.44 14.94
N ILE A 706 14.14 -3.04 15.54
CA ILE A 706 14.25 -3.19 17.01
C ILE A 706 14.31 -1.86 17.76
N LYS A 707 14.58 -0.75 17.06
CA LYS A 707 14.56 0.61 17.62
C LYS A 707 13.14 1.17 17.79
N ASP A 708 12.18 0.64 17.05
CA ASP A 708 10.78 1.09 17.02
C ASP A 708 9.82 0.04 17.61
N THR A 709 10.09 -1.25 17.36
CA THR A 709 9.22 -2.37 17.72
C THR A 709 10.03 -3.43 18.45
N CYS A 710 9.64 -3.76 19.68
CA CYS A 710 10.28 -4.83 20.44
C CYS A 710 9.89 -6.22 19.91
N MET A 711 10.75 -7.20 20.19
CA MET A 711 10.57 -8.59 19.74
C MET A 711 9.22 -9.19 20.14
N ALA A 712 8.77 -8.97 21.37
CA ALA A 712 7.47 -9.47 21.84
C ALA A 712 6.29 -8.90 21.04
N CYS A 713 6.30 -7.59 20.74
CA CYS A 713 5.27 -6.98 19.89
C CYS A 713 5.31 -7.53 18.46
N ALA A 714 6.51 -7.74 17.90
CA ALA A 714 6.66 -8.29 16.55
C ALA A 714 6.14 -9.73 16.45
N ILE A 715 6.39 -10.58 17.47
CA ILE A 715 5.85 -11.94 17.54
C ILE A 715 4.33 -11.92 17.62
N ARG A 716 3.73 -11.10 18.49
CA ARG A 716 2.27 -10.97 18.58
C ARG A 716 1.64 -10.45 17.28
N GLU A 717 2.29 -9.52 16.60
CA GLU A 717 1.86 -9.04 15.29
C GLU A 717 1.92 -10.13 14.23
N ALA A 718 2.94 -11.00 14.26
CA ALA A 718 3.03 -12.16 13.36
C ALA A 718 1.87 -13.13 13.58
N TYR A 719 1.51 -13.41 14.84
CA TYR A 719 0.29 -14.15 15.15
C TYR A 719 -0.94 -13.45 14.58
N ALA A 720 -1.15 -12.16 14.86
CA ALA A 720 -2.28 -11.38 14.34
C ALA A 720 -2.42 -11.49 12.80
N ALA A 721 -1.29 -11.34 12.10
CA ALA A 721 -1.17 -11.40 10.64
C ALA A 721 -1.26 -12.81 10.04
N CYS A 722 -1.34 -13.85 10.87
CA CYS A 722 -1.29 -15.26 10.48
C CYS A 722 -0.01 -15.61 9.70
N VAL A 723 1.14 -15.12 10.17
CA VAL A 723 2.46 -15.43 9.60
C VAL A 723 3.35 -16.07 10.66
N SER A 724 4.25 -16.95 10.22
CA SER A 724 5.09 -17.77 11.12
C SER A 724 6.54 -17.28 11.21
N VAL A 725 6.86 -16.11 10.64
CA VAL A 725 8.22 -15.57 10.61
C VAL A 725 8.22 -14.09 11.02
N VAL A 726 9.18 -13.71 11.84
CA VAL A 726 9.55 -12.34 12.20
C VAL A 726 11.01 -12.14 11.82
N ILE A 727 11.32 -11.03 11.14
CA ILE A 727 12.68 -10.58 10.86
C ILE A 727 12.94 -9.35 11.72
N LEU A 728 13.88 -9.47 12.66
CA LEU A 728 14.34 -8.37 13.51
C LEU A 728 15.54 -7.70 12.82
N THR A 729 15.48 -6.39 12.63
CA THR A 729 16.49 -5.60 11.92
C THR A 729 16.79 -4.30 12.66
N GLU A 730 17.90 -3.64 12.32
CA GLU A 730 18.24 -2.29 12.79
C GLU A 730 17.85 -1.18 11.80
N GLY A 731 17.35 -1.55 10.61
CA GLY A 731 16.95 -0.63 9.54
C GLY A 731 18.13 0.04 8.80
N GLY A 732 19.25 -0.68 8.66
CA GLY A 732 20.50 -0.16 8.07
C GLY A 732 21.29 0.75 9.03
N ARG A 733 22.62 0.61 9.07
CA ARG A 733 23.47 1.40 9.98
C ARG A 733 23.66 2.83 9.45
N LYS A 734 23.42 3.85 10.28
CA LYS A 734 23.81 5.25 9.98
C LYS A 734 25.34 5.34 9.90
N GLY A 735 25.90 5.36 8.69
CA GLY A 735 27.35 5.32 8.44
C GLY A 735 27.79 4.27 7.44
N GLU A 736 26.88 3.39 7.03
CA GLU A 736 26.99 2.65 5.78
C GLU A 736 27.00 3.69 4.61
N GLY A 737 28.17 4.20 4.21
CA GLY A 737 28.36 5.14 3.08
C GLY A 737 27.71 4.72 1.74
N ASP A 738 27.50 5.61 0.79
CA ASP A 738 26.94 5.16 -0.50
C ASP A 738 27.92 4.22 -1.23
N VAL A 739 27.41 3.16 -1.88
CA VAL A 739 28.20 2.30 -2.80
C VAL A 739 28.41 3.05 -4.11
#